data_AF-A0A9W6ZSP7-F1
#
_entry.id   AF-A0A9W6ZSP7-F1
#
_cell.length_a   1.000
_cell.length_b   1.000
_cell.length_c   1.000
_cell.angle_alpha   90.00
_cell.angle_beta   90.00
_cell.angle_gamma   90.00
#
_symmetry.space_group_name_H-M   'P 1'
#
loop_
_entity.id
_entity.type
_entity.pdbx_description
1 polymer ?
#
loop_
_entity_poly.entity_id
_entity_poly.type
_entity_poly.pdbx_seq_one_letter_code
_entity_poly.pdbx_strand_id
1 'polypeptide(L)'
;MNVQATFARESSQPRTYPVDDSSADVKSVVKHGLGMGDADPKADAKQDGFTTSMPKKSVLVRRKSRQEEQVATESFIKNMAGATSVRKHLKDDSSDLHLQNKFNKQEFFTSLVYETLPPVILSPLFAVFMEGPERAYHLVNHRLFLPVDKSYQKDNPGLIVFWWIVFIPILHLVQFSVWSCFFYSSDLGIDIWEGILAFFTFVCRNMILSIKYAYYSDEELEGAHQTRKLIGAGWRFPLEHQGLVEEELKLAQELIDVHLGAPSFKLENVEAAQFLRNFDCHEDFKADNGHNEDDEVSAAFIVHQFVRKCFGNEIPFGFNAKIANFAPLVTALIPNLLRLSSGQWAFGETHWQKSVHAGLFVSRFFFFAQLFLFGYIAVHDFMRRKHTMKLLGRMTTFPGVRLDEFLTRKESKGEKKDAEIAKVKEKEKAKKELEAKKKGTDINSSEKVYAAPDDPKKDDNPADPAALEEGDLPPIRSMQTSLDSPDISGLRVYIDLREGANAFSWVLARRAVKAFGSGYYSRIQAYIGVLFLWSVFAMISLNGLFWSSQKHSVNTIYYLCIVVFTITVCVLTAVGEATKLQEMVTLHRMILKNEIFAIDQTLSDNALHEENVKKGLRSATKKFAPSLDERLNNDDGMKGPPSSTISMKGPPAQLPLLSPFRKNTPKPQTFQELTDTSLKLEHSKRVLKTADDLIGYQEEIHMPVNVMGVHATNGVYNTTIGILLTLAVLAVEGFSSGGLKYDAQGWATYEQF
;
A
#
# COMPACT_ATOMS: atom_id res chain seq x y z
N MET A 1 -8.14 56.73 -36.60
CA MET A 1 -8.98 57.14 -35.45
C MET A 1 -8.45 56.40 -34.22
N ASN A 2 -7.83 57.17 -33.32
CA ASN A 2 -7.16 56.73 -32.10
C ASN A 2 -8.15 56.30 -31.01
N VAL A 3 -7.75 55.35 -30.16
CA VAL A 3 -7.57 55.43 -28.69
C VAL A 3 -7.09 54.02 -28.25
N GLN A 4 -5.78 53.80 -28.09
CA GLN A 4 -5.04 53.72 -26.81
C GLN A 4 -5.61 52.74 -25.78
N ALA A 5 -4.93 51.59 -25.62
CA ALA A 5 -4.95 50.79 -24.40
C ALA A 5 -3.51 50.35 -24.09
N THR A 6 -2.94 51.03 -23.09
CA THR A 6 -1.62 50.85 -22.50
C THR A 6 -1.69 49.66 -21.54
N PHE A 7 -1.00 48.55 -21.83
CA PHE A 7 -0.74 47.51 -20.82
C PHE A 7 0.67 47.69 -20.27
N ALA A 8 0.73 48.21 -19.05
CA ALA A 8 1.93 48.34 -18.26
C ALA A 8 2.43 46.95 -17.84
N ARG A 9 3.71 46.73 -18.08
CA ARG A 9 4.49 45.57 -17.71
C ARG A 9 4.96 45.78 -16.27
N GLU A 10 4.17 45.35 -15.28
CA GLU A 10 4.64 45.31 -13.89
C GLU A 10 5.49 44.07 -13.67
N SER A 11 6.80 44.30 -13.71
CA SER A 11 7.84 43.44 -13.17
C SER A 11 7.75 43.43 -11.64
N SER A 12 7.19 42.38 -11.05
CA SER A 12 7.42 42.09 -9.63
C SER A 12 8.75 41.37 -9.50
N GLN A 13 9.79 42.15 -9.20
CA GLN A 13 11.11 41.67 -8.78
C GLN A 13 10.97 40.72 -7.57
N PRO A 14 11.80 39.67 -7.48
CA PRO A 14 11.96 38.93 -6.23
C PRO A 14 12.61 39.86 -5.20
N ARG A 15 12.03 39.97 -4.00
CA ARG A 15 12.69 40.60 -2.86
C ARG A 15 13.95 39.81 -2.54
N THR A 16 15.09 40.38 -2.92
CA THR A 16 16.40 40.03 -2.42
C THR A 16 16.48 40.45 -0.95
N TYR A 17 16.63 39.48 -0.05
CA TYR A 17 17.17 39.73 1.28
C TYR A 17 18.70 39.56 1.19
N PRO A 18 19.49 40.43 1.83
CA PRO A 18 20.94 40.38 1.73
C PRO A 18 21.47 39.12 2.41
N VAL A 19 22.25 38.36 1.64
CA VAL A 19 23.16 37.33 2.14
C VAL A 19 24.40 38.08 2.60
N ASP A 20 24.55 38.25 3.91
CA ASP A 20 25.84 38.65 4.49
C ASP A 20 26.73 37.40 4.59
N ASP A 21 27.75 37.39 3.73
CA ASP A 21 28.93 36.55 3.87
C ASP A 21 29.67 36.92 5.16
N SER A 22 29.68 36.01 6.13
CA SER A 22 30.80 35.91 7.08
C SER A 22 30.97 34.47 7.54
N SER A 23 31.85 33.77 6.83
CA SER A 23 32.53 32.58 7.29
C SER A 23 33.51 32.96 8.40
N ALA A 24 33.14 32.73 9.66
CA ALA A 24 34.10 32.65 10.76
C ALA A 24 33.52 31.88 11.97
N ASP A 25 34.19 30.79 12.31
CA ASP A 25 34.34 30.22 13.65
C ASP A 25 33.09 30.03 14.54
N VAL A 26 32.53 28.81 14.50
CA VAL A 26 31.76 28.25 15.63
C VAL A 26 32.51 27.02 16.18
N LYS A 27 33.65 27.31 16.81
CA LYS A 27 34.36 26.46 17.78
C LYS A 27 34.51 27.23 19.10
N SER A 28 33.42 27.69 19.72
CA SER A 28 33.55 28.44 20.98
C SER A 28 32.25 28.70 21.77
N VAL A 29 31.35 27.73 21.95
CA VAL A 29 30.28 27.89 22.98
C VAL A 29 29.94 26.56 23.69
N VAL A 30 30.91 25.97 24.39
CA VAL A 30 30.69 25.23 25.67
C VAL A 30 32.02 25.24 26.44
N LYS A 31 32.44 26.40 26.93
CA LYS A 31 33.49 26.54 27.96
C LYS A 31 33.41 27.94 28.55
N HIS A 32 32.61 28.10 29.60
CA HIS A 32 32.94 28.91 30.77
C HIS A 32 31.76 28.89 31.74
N GLY A 33 32.01 28.29 32.89
CA GLY A 33 31.08 28.19 34.01
C GLY A 33 31.68 27.30 35.08
N LEU A 34 32.86 27.70 35.58
CA LEU A 34 33.40 27.43 36.92
C LEU A 34 34.82 28.02 36.95
N GLY A 35 34.91 29.24 37.48
CA GLY A 35 36.15 29.93 37.75
C GLY A 35 36.78 29.42 39.04
N MET A 36 38.05 29.03 38.90
CA MET A 36 39.20 29.22 39.80
C MET A 36 39.05 29.11 41.32
N GLY A 37 39.94 28.28 41.86
CA GLY A 37 40.60 28.44 43.14
C GLY A 37 41.86 27.58 43.17
N ASP A 38 42.99 28.15 42.74
CA ASP A 38 44.33 27.55 42.78
C ASP A 38 44.81 27.29 44.21
N ALA A 39 45.40 26.12 44.45
CA ALA A 39 46.54 25.94 45.36
C ALA A 39 47.14 24.53 45.21
N ASP A 40 48.42 24.47 44.85
CA ASP A 40 49.35 23.34 45.02
C ASP A 40 50.60 23.94 45.72
N PRO A 41 51.56 23.17 46.32
CA PRO A 41 51.56 21.75 46.68
C PRO A 41 52.21 21.45 48.07
N LYS A 42 52.30 20.15 48.41
CA LYS A 42 53.14 19.47 49.44
C LYS A 42 52.55 19.29 50.85
N ALA A 43 52.26 18.04 51.21
CA ALA A 43 53.02 17.30 52.24
C ALA A 43 52.49 15.86 52.42
N ASP A 44 53.45 14.94 52.39
CA ASP A 44 53.52 13.67 53.11
C ASP A 44 52.72 12.43 52.69
N ALA A 45 53.55 11.44 52.37
CA ALA A 45 53.28 10.05 52.07
C ALA A 45 52.63 9.29 53.24
N LYS A 46 51.79 8.30 52.88
CA LYS A 46 52.02 6.91 53.25
C LYS A 46 51.22 5.97 52.32
N GLN A 47 51.96 5.12 51.63
CA GLN A 47 51.45 3.88 51.05
C GLN A 47 50.92 3.01 52.18
N ASP A 48 49.69 2.51 52.04
CA ASP A 48 49.33 1.18 52.53
C ASP A 48 48.50 0.51 51.44
N GLY A 49 49.08 -0.56 50.89
CA GLY A 49 48.44 -1.38 49.88
C GLY A 49 47.32 -2.21 50.51
N PHE A 50 46.13 -2.12 49.94
CA PHE A 50 45.13 -3.17 50.09
C PHE A 50 44.41 -3.39 48.76
N THR A 51 44.88 -4.39 48.02
CA THR A 51 44.23 -4.91 46.82
C THR A 51 42.99 -5.69 47.20
N THR A 52 41.86 -5.02 47.41
CA THR A 52 40.56 -5.69 47.45
C THR A 52 40.17 -6.10 46.04
N SER A 53 40.46 -7.36 45.68
CA SER A 53 39.88 -8.00 44.51
C SER A 53 38.35 -7.99 44.65
N MET A 54 37.67 -7.24 43.76
CA MET A 54 36.23 -7.37 43.55
C MET A 54 35.89 -8.86 43.31
N PRO A 55 34.79 -9.39 43.87
CA PRO A 55 34.38 -10.75 43.61
C PRO A 55 34.11 -10.91 42.11
N LYS A 56 34.84 -11.82 41.45
CA LYS A 56 34.79 -12.03 39.99
C LYS A 56 33.37 -12.20 39.41
N LYS A 57 32.38 -12.59 40.23
CA LYS A 57 30.96 -12.67 39.85
C LYS A 57 30.28 -11.31 39.63
N SER A 58 30.59 -10.26 40.41
CA SER A 58 29.96 -8.94 40.24
C SER A 58 30.46 -8.21 38.98
N VAL A 59 31.73 -8.41 38.63
CA VAL A 59 32.33 -7.85 37.41
C VAL A 59 31.84 -8.58 36.15
N LEU A 60 31.62 -9.90 36.21
CA LEU A 60 31.08 -10.67 35.09
C LEU A 60 29.61 -10.29 34.77
N VAL A 61 28.78 -10.12 35.80
CA VAL A 61 27.36 -9.74 35.66
C VAL A 61 27.21 -8.29 35.19
N ARG A 62 28.09 -7.39 35.67
CA ARG A 62 28.15 -5.99 35.22
C ARG A 62 28.70 -5.83 33.80
N ARG A 63 29.48 -6.79 33.29
CA ARG A 63 29.88 -6.88 31.87
C ARG A 63 28.75 -7.37 30.98
N LYS A 64 27.97 -8.36 31.44
CA LYS A 64 26.83 -8.93 30.71
C LYS A 64 25.68 -7.93 30.51
N SER A 65 25.31 -7.19 31.56
CA SER A 65 24.31 -6.10 31.49
C SER A 65 24.75 -4.96 30.56
N ARG A 66 26.02 -4.53 30.63
CA ARG A 66 26.59 -3.56 29.67
C ARG A 66 26.56 -4.05 28.22
N GLN A 67 26.78 -5.34 27.99
CA GLN A 67 26.66 -5.94 26.66
C GLN A 67 25.22 -5.95 26.15
N GLU A 68 24.24 -6.34 26.98
CA GLU A 68 22.82 -6.36 26.60
C GLU A 68 22.20 -4.95 26.45
N GLU A 69 22.78 -3.95 27.13
CA GLU A 69 22.48 -2.51 26.99
C GLU A 69 23.10 -1.94 25.71
N GLN A 70 24.37 -2.27 25.42
CA GLN A 70 25.04 -1.94 24.16
C GLN A 70 24.27 -2.52 22.97
N VAL A 71 23.88 -3.79 22.99
CA VAL A 71 23.19 -4.45 21.87
C VAL A 71 21.83 -3.82 21.54
N ALA A 72 21.02 -3.45 22.55
CA ALA A 72 19.71 -2.81 22.31
C ALA A 72 19.84 -1.36 21.80
N THR A 73 20.88 -0.65 22.24
CA THR A 73 21.17 0.71 21.80
C THR A 73 21.86 0.70 20.42
N GLU A 74 22.71 -0.29 20.17
CA GLU A 74 23.41 -0.52 18.90
C GLU A 74 22.44 -0.97 17.80
N SER A 75 21.50 -1.89 18.06
CA SER A 75 20.45 -2.27 17.10
C SER A 75 19.56 -1.09 16.72
N PHE A 76 19.21 -0.23 17.68
CA PHE A 76 18.49 1.01 17.41
C PHE A 76 19.33 2.03 16.62
N ILE A 77 20.58 2.28 17.01
CA ILE A 77 21.50 3.17 16.29
C ILE A 77 21.77 2.63 14.89
N LYS A 78 21.87 1.32 14.70
CA LYS A 78 22.02 0.63 13.41
C LYS A 78 20.77 0.82 12.54
N ASN A 79 19.57 0.61 13.08
CA ASN A 79 18.32 0.86 12.36
C ASN A 79 18.17 2.33 11.97
N MET A 80 18.54 3.26 12.86
CA MET A 80 18.51 4.70 12.60
C MET A 80 19.59 5.15 11.62
N ALA A 81 20.82 4.64 11.74
CA ALA A 81 21.94 4.96 10.86
C ALA A 81 21.78 4.34 9.46
N GLY A 82 21.15 3.17 9.38
CA GLY A 82 20.89 2.48 8.13
C GLY A 82 19.61 2.94 7.43
N ALA A 83 18.64 3.54 8.15
CA ALA A 83 17.52 4.29 7.58
C ALA A 83 18.00 5.63 7.00
N THR A 84 18.97 5.55 6.08
CA THR A 84 19.50 6.71 5.38
C THR A 84 18.43 7.29 4.46
N SER A 85 18.43 8.63 4.37
CA SER A 85 17.67 9.37 3.36
C SER A 85 18.07 8.83 1.99
N VAL A 86 17.08 8.37 1.24
CA VAL A 86 17.24 7.84 -0.11
C VAL A 86 17.84 8.91 -1.03
N ARG A 87 17.52 10.19 -0.77
CA ARG A 87 18.08 11.34 -1.49
C ARG A 87 19.59 11.50 -1.35
N LYS A 88 20.19 11.06 -0.24
CA LYS A 88 21.66 11.14 -0.09
C LYS A 88 22.41 10.27 -1.11
N HIS A 89 21.73 9.28 -1.68
CA HIS A 89 22.27 8.34 -2.67
C HIS A 89 21.79 8.63 -4.10
N LEU A 90 20.90 9.60 -4.29
CA LEU A 90 20.44 10.07 -5.59
C LEU A 90 21.31 11.26 -6.04
N LYS A 91 21.74 11.28 -7.31
CA LYS A 91 22.42 12.45 -7.91
C LYS A 91 21.46 13.66 -7.93
N ASP A 92 22.03 14.86 -7.85
CA ASP A 92 21.38 16.19 -7.63
C ASP A 92 20.16 16.56 -8.52
N ASP A 93 19.78 15.77 -9.52
CA ASP A 93 18.62 16.03 -10.41
C ASP A 93 17.25 15.64 -9.78
N SER A 94 17.22 15.30 -8.49
CA SER A 94 16.04 14.72 -7.81
C SER A 94 14.94 15.71 -7.40
N SER A 95 15.03 17.00 -7.77
CA SER A 95 13.94 17.97 -7.56
C SER A 95 12.64 17.57 -8.29
N ASP A 96 12.73 16.71 -9.31
CA ASP A 96 11.60 16.27 -10.12
C ASP A 96 10.86 15.03 -9.59
N LEU A 97 11.42 14.25 -8.65
CA LEU A 97 10.73 13.06 -8.11
C LEU A 97 9.45 13.43 -7.32
N HIS A 98 9.42 14.62 -6.74
CA HIS A 98 8.25 15.16 -6.05
C HIS A 98 7.08 15.51 -6.99
N LEU A 99 7.26 15.47 -8.32
CA LEU A 99 6.21 15.79 -9.28
C LEU A 99 5.29 14.61 -9.61
N GLN A 100 5.65 13.34 -9.34
CA GLN A 100 4.87 12.19 -9.81
C GLN A 100 3.44 12.09 -9.26
N ASN A 101 3.10 12.81 -8.17
CA ASN A 101 1.76 12.82 -7.58
C ASN A 101 0.98 14.13 -7.78
N LYS A 102 1.52 15.11 -8.52
CA LYS A 102 0.79 16.36 -8.78
C LYS A 102 -0.14 16.18 -9.99
N PHE A 103 -1.41 16.51 -9.79
CA PHE A 103 -2.40 16.49 -10.86
C PHE A 103 -2.05 17.52 -11.94
N ASN A 104 -1.74 17.05 -13.15
CA ASN A 104 -1.50 17.90 -14.30
C ASN A 104 -2.83 18.32 -14.95
N LYS A 105 -3.25 19.56 -14.67
CA LYS A 105 -4.51 20.12 -15.18
C LYS A 105 -4.53 20.22 -16.70
N GLN A 106 -3.40 20.59 -17.32
CA GLN A 106 -3.31 20.75 -18.76
C GLN A 106 -3.52 19.40 -19.45
N GLU A 107 -2.77 18.38 -19.03
CA GLU A 107 -2.91 17.03 -19.58
C GLU A 107 -4.31 16.44 -19.37
N PHE A 108 -4.94 16.72 -18.22
CA PHE A 108 -6.32 16.34 -17.96
C PHE A 108 -7.27 16.93 -19.00
N PHE A 109 -7.29 18.25 -19.18
CA PHE A 109 -8.23 18.91 -20.07
C PHE A 109 -7.95 18.60 -21.55
N THR A 110 -6.68 18.57 -21.95
CA THR A 110 -6.27 18.16 -23.29
C THR A 110 -6.74 16.74 -23.60
N SER A 111 -6.51 15.80 -22.67
CA SER A 111 -7.02 14.43 -22.81
C SER A 111 -8.54 14.34 -22.80
N LEU A 112 -9.23 15.17 -22.02
CA LEU A 112 -10.70 15.20 -21.98
C LEU A 112 -11.30 15.63 -23.33
N VAL A 113 -10.67 16.60 -24.00
CA VAL A 113 -11.09 16.99 -25.35
C VAL A 113 -10.84 15.85 -26.34
N TYR A 114 -9.67 15.21 -26.30
CA TYR A 114 -9.37 14.06 -27.18
C TYR A 114 -10.39 12.92 -27.06
N GLU A 115 -10.78 12.58 -25.83
CA GLU A 115 -11.72 11.49 -25.54
C GLU A 115 -13.18 11.85 -25.86
N THR A 116 -13.52 13.14 -25.85
CA THR A 116 -14.87 13.63 -26.14
C THR A 116 -15.14 13.77 -27.64
N LEU A 117 -14.11 14.08 -28.42
CA LEU A 117 -14.23 14.21 -29.86
C LEU A 117 -14.43 12.85 -30.55
N PRO A 118 -15.22 12.78 -31.63
CA PRO A 118 -15.32 11.60 -32.49
C PRO A 118 -13.95 11.04 -32.86
N PRO A 119 -13.73 9.72 -32.72
CA PRO A 119 -12.52 9.07 -33.19
C PRO A 119 -12.42 9.15 -34.72
N VAL A 120 -11.27 8.76 -35.26
CA VAL A 120 -10.94 8.70 -36.71
C VAL A 120 -10.83 10.06 -37.42
N ILE A 121 -11.65 11.05 -37.06
CA ILE A 121 -11.69 12.36 -37.73
C ILE A 121 -11.31 13.48 -36.77
N LEU A 122 -12.22 13.87 -35.86
CA LEU A 122 -12.05 15.09 -35.07
C LEU A 122 -10.97 14.95 -34.00
N SER A 123 -10.90 13.81 -33.33
CA SER A 123 -9.88 13.57 -32.30
C SER A 123 -8.45 13.57 -32.88
N PRO A 124 -8.13 12.86 -33.99
CA PRO A 124 -6.82 12.96 -34.64
C PRO A 124 -6.48 14.36 -35.17
N LEU A 125 -7.45 15.08 -35.78
CA LEU A 125 -7.21 16.45 -36.25
C LEU A 125 -6.84 17.40 -35.11
N PHE A 126 -7.55 17.29 -33.99
CA PHE A 126 -7.25 18.09 -32.81
C PHE A 126 -5.90 17.71 -32.19
N ALA A 127 -5.54 16.42 -32.16
CA ALA A 127 -4.23 15.96 -31.71
C ALA A 127 -3.08 16.54 -32.56
N VAL A 128 -3.22 16.56 -33.90
CA VAL A 128 -2.22 17.16 -34.79
C VAL A 128 -2.08 18.65 -34.54
N PHE A 129 -3.19 19.35 -34.27
CA PHE A 129 -3.18 20.79 -33.96
C PHE A 129 -2.48 21.11 -32.63
N MET A 130 -2.68 20.28 -31.61
CA MET A 130 -2.16 20.54 -30.26
C MET A 130 -0.73 20.04 -30.04
N GLU A 131 -0.36 18.85 -30.57
CA GLU A 131 0.90 18.16 -30.24
C GLU A 131 1.92 18.16 -31.39
N GLY A 132 1.52 18.61 -32.58
CA GLY A 132 2.30 18.45 -33.81
C GLY A 132 2.19 17.03 -34.41
N PRO A 133 2.60 16.86 -35.68
CA PRO A 133 2.27 15.67 -36.47
C PRO A 133 2.90 14.37 -35.97
N GLU A 134 4.17 14.41 -35.54
CA GLU A 134 4.89 13.20 -35.09
C GLU A 134 4.32 12.69 -33.76
N ARG A 135 4.22 13.57 -32.75
CA ARG A 135 3.67 13.21 -31.44
C ARG A 135 2.20 12.81 -31.54
N ALA A 136 1.41 13.49 -32.37
CA ALA A 136 0.02 13.12 -32.63
C ALA A 136 -0.11 11.72 -33.24
N TYR A 137 0.78 11.32 -34.16
CA TYR A 137 0.77 9.97 -34.73
C TYR A 137 0.96 8.89 -33.66
N HIS A 138 1.92 9.07 -32.75
CA HIS A 138 2.16 8.17 -31.62
C HIS A 138 0.95 8.14 -30.67
N LEU A 139 0.43 9.32 -30.32
CA LEU A 139 -0.70 9.49 -29.40
C LEU A 139 -1.96 8.77 -29.92
N VAL A 140 -2.31 9.01 -31.18
CA VAL A 140 -3.54 8.54 -31.81
C VAL A 140 -3.54 7.02 -32.01
N ASN A 141 -2.38 6.42 -32.30
CA ASN A 141 -2.25 4.96 -32.37
C ASN A 141 -2.28 4.32 -30.98
N HIS A 142 -1.57 4.88 -29.99
CA HIS A 142 -1.54 4.33 -28.63
C HIS A 142 -2.90 4.42 -27.93
N ARG A 143 -3.64 5.52 -28.14
CA ARG A 143 -4.99 5.72 -27.57
C ARG A 143 -6.12 5.11 -28.40
N LEU A 144 -5.79 4.46 -29.52
CA LEU A 144 -6.75 3.85 -30.45
C LEU A 144 -7.78 4.84 -31.02
N PHE A 145 -7.43 6.12 -31.17
CA PHE A 145 -8.30 7.10 -31.83
C PHE A 145 -8.33 6.91 -33.34
N LEU A 146 -7.22 6.49 -33.93
CA LEU A 146 -7.11 6.04 -35.32
C LEU A 146 -6.03 4.94 -35.36
N PRO A 147 -6.38 3.70 -35.00
CA PRO A 147 -5.41 2.61 -34.97
C PRO A 147 -5.10 2.15 -36.39
N VAL A 148 -3.92 2.50 -36.90
CA VAL A 148 -3.47 2.11 -38.25
C VAL A 148 -2.26 1.18 -38.17
N ASP A 149 -1.36 1.46 -37.24
CA ASP A 149 -0.08 0.78 -37.15
C ASP A 149 -0.12 -0.42 -36.19
N LYS A 150 0.18 -1.60 -36.73
CA LYS A 150 0.25 -2.86 -35.97
C LYS A 150 1.40 -2.89 -34.96
N SER A 151 2.42 -2.03 -35.14
CA SER A 151 3.59 -1.98 -34.26
C SER A 151 3.26 -1.60 -32.82
N TYR A 152 2.15 -0.90 -32.58
CA TYR A 152 1.66 -0.50 -31.25
C TYR A 152 0.85 -1.58 -30.54
N GLN A 153 0.38 -2.59 -31.27
CA GLN A 153 -0.47 -3.67 -30.75
C GLN A 153 0.12 -5.03 -31.12
N LYS A 154 1.44 -5.19 -30.94
CA LYS A 154 2.18 -6.43 -31.29
C LYS A 154 1.60 -7.67 -30.60
N ASP A 155 1.19 -7.53 -29.35
CA ASP A 155 0.65 -8.64 -28.55
C ASP A 155 -0.78 -9.02 -28.95
N ASN A 156 -1.52 -8.13 -29.62
CA ASN A 156 -2.89 -8.39 -30.06
C ASN A 156 -3.26 -7.61 -31.34
N PRO A 157 -2.78 -8.04 -32.52
CA PRO A 157 -3.07 -7.37 -33.79
C PRO A 157 -4.55 -7.43 -34.17
N GLY A 158 -5.30 -8.41 -33.64
CA GLY A 158 -6.75 -8.52 -33.82
C GLY A 158 -7.52 -7.36 -33.19
N LEU A 159 -6.93 -6.68 -32.20
CA LEU A 159 -7.53 -5.52 -31.53
C LEU A 159 -7.81 -4.39 -32.51
N ILE A 160 -6.91 -4.14 -33.47
CA ILE A 160 -7.09 -3.08 -34.48
C ILE A 160 -8.31 -3.38 -35.35
N VAL A 161 -8.42 -4.62 -35.84
CA VAL A 161 -9.55 -5.06 -36.67
C VAL A 161 -10.86 -4.96 -35.89
N PHE A 162 -10.87 -5.44 -34.65
CA PHE A 162 -12.01 -5.35 -33.76
C PHE A 162 -12.41 -3.89 -33.50
N TRP A 163 -11.44 -2.99 -33.34
CA TRP A 163 -11.70 -1.57 -33.10
C TRP A 163 -12.39 -0.90 -34.30
N TRP A 164 -11.91 -1.19 -35.52
CA TRP A 164 -12.51 -0.68 -36.75
C TRP A 164 -13.89 -1.26 -37.07
N ILE A 165 -14.10 -2.56 -36.85
CA ILE A 165 -15.34 -3.24 -37.24
C ILE A 165 -16.44 -3.07 -36.18
N VAL A 166 -16.07 -2.98 -34.89
CA VAL A 166 -17.03 -3.01 -33.78
C VAL A 166 -17.07 -1.68 -33.04
N PHE A 167 -15.95 -1.25 -32.46
CA PHE A 167 -15.94 -0.12 -31.51
C PHE A 167 -16.15 1.25 -32.17
N ILE A 168 -15.45 1.54 -33.27
CA ILE A 168 -15.59 2.82 -33.99
C ILE A 168 -17.04 3.02 -34.50
N PRO A 169 -17.68 2.05 -35.17
CA PRO A 169 -19.09 2.16 -35.56
C PRO A 169 -20.04 2.37 -34.38
N ILE A 170 -19.80 1.68 -33.26
CA ILE A 170 -20.57 1.88 -32.02
C ILE A 170 -20.42 3.31 -31.52
N LEU A 171 -19.20 3.86 -31.43
CA LEU A 171 -18.98 5.23 -30.95
C LEU A 171 -19.67 6.27 -31.84
N HIS A 172 -19.61 6.11 -33.17
CA HIS A 172 -20.33 6.97 -34.09
C HIS A 172 -21.85 6.83 -33.97
N LEU A 173 -22.37 5.61 -33.79
CA LEU A 173 -23.81 5.38 -33.55
C LEU A 173 -24.28 6.09 -32.26
N VAL A 174 -23.47 6.02 -31.19
CA VAL A 174 -23.78 6.69 -29.92
C VAL A 174 -23.81 8.21 -30.12
N GLN A 175 -22.80 8.79 -30.77
CA GLN A 175 -22.76 10.22 -31.03
C GLN A 175 -23.92 10.67 -31.91
N PHE A 176 -24.20 9.93 -32.99
CA PHE A 176 -25.36 10.16 -33.84
C PHE A 176 -26.68 10.16 -33.05
N SER A 177 -26.84 9.21 -32.12
CA SER A 177 -28.04 9.10 -31.30
C SER A 177 -28.20 10.27 -30.34
N VAL A 178 -27.11 10.67 -29.68
CA VAL A 178 -27.10 11.82 -28.77
C VAL A 178 -27.42 13.12 -29.53
N TRP A 179 -26.77 13.36 -30.67
CA TRP A 179 -27.05 14.54 -31.51
C TRP A 179 -28.47 14.53 -32.06
N SER A 180 -29.00 13.36 -32.42
CA SER A 180 -30.39 13.22 -32.87
C SER A 180 -31.40 13.60 -31.78
N CYS A 181 -31.11 13.31 -30.51
CA CYS A 181 -31.94 13.75 -29.40
C CYS A 181 -31.96 15.29 -29.27
N PHE A 182 -30.81 15.94 -29.47
CA PHE A 182 -30.72 17.40 -29.36
C PHE A 182 -31.39 18.14 -30.52
N PHE A 183 -31.22 17.66 -31.75
CA PHE A 183 -31.68 18.39 -32.94
C PHE A 183 -33.05 17.94 -33.45
N TYR A 184 -33.49 16.71 -33.17
CA TYR A 184 -34.69 16.11 -33.79
C TYR A 184 -35.63 15.45 -32.76
N SER A 185 -35.51 15.75 -31.46
CA SER A 185 -36.37 15.16 -30.41
C SER A 185 -37.86 15.33 -30.68
N SER A 186 -38.27 16.54 -31.08
CA SER A 186 -39.68 16.87 -31.38
C SER A 186 -40.24 16.05 -32.55
N ASP A 187 -39.48 15.92 -33.64
CA ASP A 187 -39.90 15.23 -34.86
C ASP A 187 -39.92 13.71 -34.70
N LEU A 188 -39.04 13.19 -33.84
CA LEU A 188 -38.86 11.76 -33.63
C LEU A 188 -39.66 11.21 -32.47
N GLY A 189 -40.32 12.06 -31.67
CA GLY A 189 -40.98 11.62 -30.43
C GLY A 189 -40.00 10.97 -29.46
N ILE A 190 -38.77 11.51 -29.38
CA ILE A 190 -37.72 11.03 -28.48
C ILE A 190 -37.56 12.06 -27.36
N ASP A 191 -37.47 11.59 -26.13
CA ASP A 191 -37.29 12.47 -24.99
C ASP A 191 -35.86 13.06 -25.00
N ILE A 192 -35.76 14.39 -25.07
CA ILE A 192 -34.49 15.12 -25.05
C ILE A 192 -33.67 14.82 -23.79
N TRP A 193 -34.33 14.53 -22.67
CA TRP A 193 -33.69 14.22 -21.40
C TRP A 193 -32.93 12.90 -21.43
N GLU A 194 -33.35 11.92 -22.24
CA GLU A 194 -32.56 10.71 -22.47
C GLU A 194 -31.23 11.05 -23.16
N GLY A 195 -31.24 12.01 -24.09
CA GLY A 195 -30.04 12.52 -24.76
C GLY A 195 -29.11 13.29 -23.83
N ILE A 196 -29.67 14.17 -22.98
CA ILE A 196 -28.92 14.93 -21.97
C ILE A 196 -28.20 13.97 -21.01
N LEU A 197 -28.90 12.94 -20.52
CA LEU A 197 -28.31 11.96 -19.60
C LEU A 197 -27.25 11.10 -20.28
N ALA A 198 -27.49 10.67 -21.52
CA ALA A 198 -26.51 9.91 -22.30
C ALA A 198 -25.24 10.74 -22.55
N PHE A 199 -25.40 12.02 -22.91
CA PHE A 199 -24.27 12.95 -23.11
C PHE A 199 -23.48 13.17 -21.82
N PHE A 200 -24.16 13.44 -20.71
CA PHE A 200 -23.47 13.66 -19.44
C PHE A 200 -22.76 12.40 -18.95
N THR A 201 -23.37 11.22 -19.10
CA THR A 201 -22.74 9.93 -18.80
C THR A 201 -21.48 9.72 -19.67
N PHE A 202 -21.53 10.08 -20.95
CA PHE A 202 -20.38 10.06 -21.85
C PHE A 202 -19.25 10.98 -21.35
N VAL A 203 -19.59 12.22 -20.95
CA VAL A 203 -18.62 13.16 -20.38
C VAL A 203 -17.99 12.61 -19.11
N CYS A 204 -18.77 12.10 -18.15
CA CYS A 204 -18.25 11.48 -16.93
C CYS A 204 -17.32 10.30 -17.23
N ARG A 205 -17.71 9.43 -18.17
CA ARG A 205 -16.87 8.32 -18.61
C ARG A 205 -15.54 8.81 -19.16
N ASN A 206 -15.55 9.86 -19.97
CA ASN A 206 -14.33 10.43 -20.55
C ASN A 206 -13.47 11.13 -19.49
N MET A 207 -14.07 11.82 -18.51
CA MET A 207 -13.33 12.37 -17.37
C MET A 207 -12.57 11.28 -16.61
N ILE A 208 -13.16 10.09 -16.41
CA ILE A 208 -12.46 8.95 -15.81
C ILE A 208 -11.25 8.51 -16.64
N LEU A 209 -11.39 8.44 -17.98
CA LEU A 209 -10.24 8.10 -18.83
C LEU A 209 -9.14 9.18 -18.80
N SER A 210 -9.52 10.46 -18.76
CA SER A 210 -8.57 11.57 -18.76
C SER A 210 -7.80 11.70 -17.45
N ILE A 211 -8.40 11.33 -16.31
CA ILE A 211 -7.73 11.32 -14.99
C ILE A 211 -6.44 10.50 -15.02
N LYS A 212 -6.42 9.38 -15.74
CA LYS A 212 -5.22 8.54 -15.87
C LYS A 212 -4.01 9.34 -16.36
N TYR A 213 -4.19 10.14 -17.41
CA TYR A 213 -3.13 10.94 -18.03
C TYR A 213 -2.72 12.14 -17.18
N ALA A 214 -3.63 12.65 -16.35
CA ALA A 214 -3.33 13.73 -15.42
C ALA A 214 -2.37 13.33 -14.28
N TYR A 215 -2.18 12.03 -14.05
CA TYR A 215 -1.34 11.46 -12.99
C TYR A 215 -0.20 10.60 -13.56
N TYR A 216 0.14 10.74 -14.83
CA TYR A 216 1.33 10.13 -15.41
C TYR A 216 2.50 11.09 -15.31
N SER A 217 3.69 10.55 -15.04
CA SER A 217 4.94 11.29 -15.19
C SER A 217 5.24 11.49 -16.68
N ASP A 218 6.13 12.44 -16.98
CA ASP A 218 6.55 12.70 -18.37
C ASP A 218 7.19 11.44 -18.99
N GLU A 219 7.98 10.69 -18.22
CA GLU A 219 8.51 9.38 -18.64
C GLU A 219 7.42 8.34 -18.94
N GLU A 220 6.35 8.30 -18.13
CA GLU A 220 5.21 7.40 -18.36
C GLU A 220 4.39 7.83 -19.58
N LEU A 221 4.32 9.13 -19.89
CA LEU A 221 3.65 9.65 -21.08
C LEU A 221 4.42 9.32 -22.37
N GLU A 222 5.75 9.28 -22.33
CA GLU A 222 6.61 9.00 -23.48
C GLU A 222 6.88 7.50 -23.71
N GLY A 223 6.80 6.66 -22.67
CA GLY A 223 7.23 5.26 -22.71
C GLY A 223 6.20 4.21 -23.17
N ALA A 224 6.70 3.07 -23.66
CA ALA A 224 5.93 1.87 -24.03
C ALA A 224 5.46 1.01 -22.82
N HIS A 225 5.87 1.35 -21.60
CA HIS A 225 5.51 0.62 -20.36
C HIS A 225 4.11 0.98 -19.81
N GLN A 226 3.35 1.81 -20.53
CA GLN A 226 2.03 2.30 -20.11
C GLN A 226 1.04 1.19 -19.80
N THR A 227 1.12 0.03 -20.46
CA THR A 227 0.19 -1.09 -20.26
C THR A 227 0.35 -1.76 -18.88
N ARG A 228 1.56 -1.75 -18.31
CA ARG A 228 1.87 -2.43 -17.03
C ARG A 228 1.23 -1.74 -15.83
N LYS A 229 1.13 -0.41 -15.82
CA LYS A 229 0.52 0.37 -14.73
C LYS A 229 -0.96 0.69 -14.96
N LEU A 230 -1.59 0.10 -15.98
CA LEU A 230 -3.02 0.27 -16.23
C LEU A 230 -3.86 -0.36 -15.13
N ILE A 231 -4.98 0.28 -14.86
CA ILE A 231 -5.92 -0.18 -13.83
C ILE A 231 -6.60 -1.49 -14.24
N GLY A 232 -7.02 -1.59 -15.51
CA GLY A 232 -7.70 -2.77 -16.04
C GLY A 232 -6.77 -3.95 -16.38
N ALA A 233 -5.45 -3.74 -16.41
CA ALA A 233 -4.45 -4.76 -16.72
C ALA A 233 -3.49 -4.96 -15.54
N GLY A 234 -2.57 -4.03 -15.33
CA GLY A 234 -1.63 -3.95 -14.21
C GLY A 234 -2.21 -4.23 -12.83
N TRP A 235 -2.99 -3.28 -12.33
CA TRP A 235 -3.52 -3.30 -10.96
C TRP A 235 -4.63 -4.32 -10.71
N ARG A 236 -5.15 -4.93 -11.78
CA ARG A 236 -6.05 -6.08 -11.72
C ARG A 236 -5.31 -7.36 -11.36
N PHE A 237 -4.10 -7.53 -11.89
CA PHE A 237 -3.24 -8.70 -11.68
C PHE A 237 -1.80 -8.27 -11.35
N PRO A 238 -1.56 -7.57 -10.23
CA PRO A 238 -0.26 -6.94 -10.01
C PRO A 238 0.89 -7.93 -9.88
N LEU A 239 0.62 -9.15 -9.41
CA LEU A 239 1.60 -10.24 -9.37
C LEU A 239 1.82 -10.92 -10.74
N GLU A 240 1.01 -10.67 -11.76
CA GLU A 240 1.30 -11.21 -13.11
C GLU A 240 2.27 -10.32 -13.89
N HIS A 241 2.37 -9.05 -13.50
CA HIS A 241 3.22 -8.06 -14.14
C HIS A 241 4.58 -8.00 -13.44
N GLN A 242 5.64 -8.26 -14.21
CA GLN A 242 7.00 -8.34 -13.71
C GLN A 242 7.44 -7.05 -12.99
N GLY A 243 7.78 -7.18 -11.70
CA GLY A 243 8.35 -6.12 -10.88
C GLY A 243 7.41 -4.97 -10.52
N LEU A 244 6.09 -5.07 -10.77
CA LEU A 244 5.17 -3.94 -10.55
C LEU A 244 5.05 -3.59 -9.06
N VAL A 245 4.92 -4.59 -8.19
CA VAL A 245 4.80 -4.37 -6.75
C VAL A 245 6.12 -3.85 -6.19
N GLU A 246 7.23 -4.40 -6.67
CA GLU A 246 8.59 -4.08 -6.26
C GLU A 246 8.98 -2.65 -6.66
N GLU A 247 8.65 -2.23 -7.90
CA GLU A 247 8.84 -0.85 -8.37
C GLU A 247 8.03 0.14 -7.53
N GLU A 248 6.73 -0.11 -7.33
CA GLU A 248 5.86 0.78 -6.56
C GLU A 248 6.27 0.85 -5.08
N LEU A 249 6.89 -0.20 -4.54
CA LEU A 249 7.46 -0.19 -3.20
C LEU A 249 8.79 0.57 -3.12
N LYS A 250 9.62 0.56 -4.18
CA LYS A 250 10.81 1.44 -4.28
C LYS A 250 10.40 2.91 -4.38
N LEU A 251 9.42 3.22 -5.24
CA LEU A 251 8.84 4.58 -5.33
C LEU A 251 8.26 5.03 -3.98
N ALA A 252 7.64 4.12 -3.22
CA ALA A 252 7.16 4.44 -1.88
C ALA A 252 8.29 4.79 -0.90
N GLN A 253 9.42 4.07 -0.95
CA GLN A 253 10.62 4.33 -0.15
C GLN A 253 11.26 5.69 -0.51
N GLU A 254 11.32 6.01 -1.79
CA GLU A 254 11.78 7.32 -2.30
C GLU A 254 10.85 8.45 -1.84
N LEU A 255 9.53 8.25 -1.90
CA LEU A 255 8.54 9.25 -1.50
C LEU A 255 8.61 9.59 -0.01
N ILE A 256 8.83 8.60 0.84
CA ILE A 256 8.98 8.81 2.29
C ILE A 256 10.41 9.21 2.68
N ASP A 257 11.34 9.15 1.73
CA ASP A 257 12.79 9.34 1.86
C ASP A 257 13.44 8.43 2.90
N VAL A 258 13.09 7.13 2.89
CA VAL A 258 13.62 6.13 3.82
C VAL A 258 13.84 4.79 3.13
N HIS A 259 15.06 4.26 3.24
CA HIS A 259 15.37 2.90 2.84
C HIS A 259 14.96 1.89 3.93
N LEU A 260 14.06 0.95 3.60
CA LEU A 260 13.54 -0.07 4.52
C LEU A 260 14.45 -1.29 4.68
N GLY A 261 15.49 -1.42 3.86
CA GLY A 261 16.39 -2.59 3.92
C GLY A 261 17.36 -2.57 5.10
N ALA A 262 17.45 -1.50 5.88
CA ALA A 262 18.28 -1.50 7.08
C ALA A 262 17.51 -1.70 8.39
N PRO A 263 16.31 -1.11 8.60
CA PRO A 263 15.50 -1.42 9.77
C PRO A 263 15.12 -2.90 9.83
N SER A 264 15.38 -3.53 10.97
CA SER A 264 14.97 -4.91 11.25
C SER A 264 13.95 -4.99 12.39
N PHE A 265 13.16 -6.06 12.39
CA PHE A 265 12.28 -6.46 13.47
C PHE A 265 12.90 -7.65 14.19
N LYS A 266 13.05 -7.52 15.51
CA LYS A 266 13.45 -8.60 16.39
C LYS A 266 12.23 -9.41 16.79
N LEU A 267 12.31 -10.73 16.60
CA LEU A 267 11.20 -11.65 16.85
C LEU A 267 11.46 -12.47 18.12
N GLU A 268 10.46 -12.59 18.98
CA GLU A 268 10.56 -13.45 20.18
C GLU A 268 10.70 -14.94 19.82
N ASN A 269 10.09 -15.36 18.70
CA ASN A 269 10.14 -16.74 18.22
C ASN A 269 11.24 -16.91 17.17
N VAL A 270 12.36 -17.49 17.60
CA VAL A 270 13.54 -17.76 16.76
C VAL A 270 13.22 -18.72 15.61
N GLU A 271 12.35 -19.71 15.81
CA GLU A 271 11.94 -20.64 14.74
C GLU A 271 11.20 -19.89 13.62
N ALA A 272 10.34 -18.94 13.99
CA ALA A 272 9.67 -18.08 13.03
C ALA A 272 10.67 -17.18 12.29
N ALA A 273 11.65 -16.59 12.98
CA ALA A 273 12.69 -15.77 12.37
C ALA A 273 13.52 -16.55 11.34
N GLN A 274 14.01 -17.74 11.72
CA GLN A 274 14.79 -18.60 10.83
C GLN A 274 13.97 -19.06 9.62
N PHE A 275 12.69 -19.37 9.81
CA PHE A 275 11.81 -19.71 8.69
C PHE A 275 11.68 -18.54 7.71
N LEU A 276 11.46 -17.33 8.21
CA LEU A 276 11.32 -16.13 7.38
C LEU A 276 12.62 -15.76 6.65
N ARG A 277 13.78 -15.91 7.30
CA ARG A 277 15.10 -15.66 6.70
C ARG A 277 15.40 -16.58 5.52
N ASN A 278 14.91 -17.82 5.59
CA ASN A 278 15.04 -18.81 4.52
C ASN A 278 13.88 -18.76 3.49
N PHE A 279 12.93 -17.85 3.65
CA PHE A 279 11.79 -17.76 2.75
C PHE A 279 12.21 -17.13 1.41
N ASP A 280 11.91 -17.83 0.32
CA ASP A 280 12.23 -17.37 -1.02
C ASP A 280 11.45 -16.10 -1.37
N CYS A 281 12.17 -15.07 -1.81
CA CYS A 281 11.61 -13.76 -2.11
C CYS A 281 12.50 -12.99 -3.08
N HIS A 282 11.95 -11.89 -3.62
CA HIS A 282 12.68 -11.02 -4.55
C HIS A 282 14.00 -10.53 -3.94
N GLU A 283 15.05 -10.47 -4.77
CA GLU A 283 16.44 -10.25 -4.33
C GLU A 283 16.62 -8.98 -3.50
N ASP A 284 15.95 -7.90 -3.89
CA ASP A 284 15.97 -6.60 -3.22
C ASP A 284 15.25 -6.58 -1.84
N PHE A 285 14.43 -7.60 -1.53
CA PHE A 285 13.55 -7.61 -0.37
C PHE A 285 13.78 -8.83 0.53
N LYS A 286 15.02 -9.34 0.61
CA LYS A 286 15.38 -10.47 1.46
C LYS A 286 15.12 -10.19 2.95
N ALA A 287 14.71 -11.24 3.65
CA ALA A 287 14.54 -11.21 5.11
C ALA A 287 15.90 -11.13 5.83
N ASP A 288 16.90 -11.83 5.29
CA ASP A 288 18.29 -11.73 5.70
C ASP A 288 18.99 -10.61 4.93
N ASN A 289 19.48 -9.63 5.68
CA ASN A 289 20.44 -8.67 5.20
C ASN A 289 21.71 -8.99 5.97
N GLY A 290 22.89 -9.01 5.34
CA GLY A 290 24.17 -9.43 5.96
C GLY A 290 24.63 -8.65 7.21
N HIS A 291 23.77 -7.77 7.73
CA HIS A 291 23.89 -7.03 8.97
C HIS A 291 22.94 -7.54 10.08
N ASN A 292 21.88 -8.28 9.80
CA ASN A 292 20.83 -8.68 10.75
C ASN A 292 21.21 -9.93 11.57
N GLU A 293 20.82 -9.96 12.84
CA GLU A 293 21.00 -11.14 13.72
C GLU A 293 20.02 -12.28 13.36
N ASP A 294 20.25 -13.49 13.88
CA ASP A 294 19.47 -14.70 13.54
C ASP A 294 17.99 -14.62 13.96
N ASP A 295 17.68 -13.79 14.96
CA ASP A 295 16.33 -13.49 15.45
C ASP A 295 15.73 -12.21 14.84
N GLU A 296 16.43 -11.57 13.90
CA GLU A 296 16.01 -10.35 13.23
C GLU A 296 15.58 -10.60 11.77
N VAL A 297 14.51 -9.90 11.36
CA VAL A 297 13.96 -9.93 10.00
C VAL A 297 13.83 -8.51 9.45
N SER A 298 14.28 -8.31 8.20
CA SER A 298 14.19 -7.03 7.48
C SER A 298 12.77 -6.44 7.43
N ALA A 299 12.61 -5.15 7.72
CA ALA A 299 11.33 -4.46 7.58
C ALA A 299 10.86 -4.40 6.13
N ALA A 300 11.79 -4.28 5.18
CA ALA A 300 11.50 -4.32 3.75
C ALA A 300 10.82 -5.63 3.35
N PHE A 301 11.30 -6.77 3.88
CA PHE A 301 10.70 -8.08 3.63
C PHE A 301 9.27 -8.16 4.16
N ILE A 302 9.01 -7.73 5.40
CA ILE A 302 7.65 -7.79 5.98
C ILE A 302 6.67 -6.94 5.17
N VAL A 303 7.05 -5.70 4.83
CA VAL A 303 6.21 -4.81 4.02
C VAL A 303 5.95 -5.41 2.64
N HIS A 304 6.98 -5.94 2.00
CA HIS A 304 6.86 -6.58 0.69
C HIS A 304 5.88 -7.77 0.72
N GLN A 305 5.96 -8.64 1.73
CA GLN A 305 5.04 -9.78 1.85
C GLN A 305 3.59 -9.33 2.11
N PHE A 306 3.38 -8.34 2.96
CA PHE A 306 2.05 -7.76 3.20
C PHE A 306 1.42 -7.18 1.94
N VAL A 307 2.18 -6.39 1.20
CA VAL A 307 1.71 -5.77 -0.03
C VAL A 307 1.42 -6.86 -1.07
N ARG A 308 2.32 -7.82 -1.29
CA ARG A 308 2.07 -8.95 -2.21
C ARG A 308 0.83 -9.75 -1.83
N LYS A 309 0.58 -9.97 -0.54
CA LYS A 309 -0.59 -10.72 -0.08
C LYS A 309 -1.88 -9.96 -0.31
N CYS A 310 -1.92 -8.69 0.09
CA CYS A 310 -3.12 -7.87 0.02
C CYS A 310 -3.45 -7.42 -1.40
N PHE A 311 -2.43 -7.05 -2.17
CA PHE A 311 -2.57 -6.58 -3.55
C PHE A 311 -2.57 -7.69 -4.58
N GLY A 312 -2.00 -8.86 -4.26
CA GLY A 312 -2.08 -10.04 -5.09
C GLY A 312 -3.44 -10.74 -5.13
N ASN A 313 -4.37 -10.35 -4.25
CA ASN A 313 -5.76 -10.78 -4.37
C ASN A 313 -6.36 -10.22 -5.66
N GLU A 314 -6.65 -11.12 -6.59
CA GLU A 314 -7.28 -10.79 -7.86
C GLU A 314 -8.66 -10.17 -7.60
N ILE A 315 -9.02 -9.20 -8.44
CA ILE A 315 -10.38 -8.67 -8.44
C ILE A 315 -11.33 -9.84 -8.73
N PRO A 316 -12.25 -10.22 -7.81
CA PRO A 316 -12.98 -11.47 -7.92
C PRO A 316 -13.72 -11.58 -9.26
N PHE A 317 -13.48 -12.67 -10.01
CA PHE A 317 -14.04 -12.86 -11.35
C PHE A 317 -15.58 -12.81 -11.36
N GLY A 318 -16.21 -13.44 -10.37
CA GLY A 318 -17.66 -13.40 -10.19
C GLY A 318 -18.21 -11.99 -9.92
N PHE A 319 -17.38 -11.07 -9.42
CA PHE A 319 -17.78 -9.69 -9.15
C PHE A 319 -17.79 -8.84 -10.43
N ASN A 320 -16.76 -8.97 -11.29
CA ASN A 320 -16.73 -8.30 -12.59
C ASN A 320 -17.87 -8.76 -13.51
N ALA A 321 -18.20 -10.06 -13.50
CA ALA A 321 -19.32 -10.57 -14.30
C ALA A 321 -20.70 -10.16 -13.75
N LYS A 322 -20.92 -10.24 -12.43
CA LYS A 322 -22.26 -10.04 -11.82
C LYS A 322 -22.61 -8.58 -11.50
N ILE A 323 -21.66 -7.68 -11.31
CA ILE A 323 -21.96 -6.28 -10.95
C ILE A 323 -21.51 -5.33 -12.05
N ALA A 324 -20.29 -5.47 -12.56
CA ALA A 324 -19.77 -4.55 -13.59
C ALA A 324 -20.34 -4.79 -15.00
N ASN A 325 -21.08 -5.87 -15.25
CA ASN A 325 -21.73 -6.13 -16.55
C ASN A 325 -23.24 -6.33 -16.43
N PHE A 326 -23.71 -7.11 -15.44
CA PHE A 326 -25.15 -7.36 -15.28
C PHE A 326 -25.92 -6.12 -14.83
N ALA A 327 -25.44 -5.33 -13.86
CA ALA A 327 -26.14 -4.11 -13.45
C ALA A 327 -26.24 -3.09 -14.60
N PRO A 328 -25.15 -2.79 -15.36
CA PRO A 328 -25.21 -2.00 -16.59
C PRO A 328 -26.21 -2.53 -17.62
N LEU A 329 -26.22 -3.85 -17.85
CA LEU A 329 -27.15 -4.49 -18.79
C LEU A 329 -28.60 -4.28 -18.36
N VAL A 330 -28.91 -4.49 -17.08
CA VAL A 330 -30.24 -4.25 -16.52
C VAL A 330 -30.62 -2.78 -16.68
N THR A 331 -29.74 -1.85 -16.28
CA THR A 331 -29.99 -0.40 -16.43
C THR A 331 -30.14 0.05 -17.88
N ALA A 332 -29.47 -0.61 -18.83
CA ALA A 332 -29.59 -0.31 -20.26
C ALA A 332 -30.90 -0.86 -20.85
N LEU A 333 -31.36 -2.02 -20.39
CA LEU A 333 -32.61 -2.65 -20.85
C LEU A 333 -33.85 -1.94 -20.32
N ILE A 334 -33.81 -1.40 -19.11
CA ILE A 334 -34.97 -0.80 -18.42
C ILE A 334 -35.75 0.20 -19.29
N PRO A 335 -35.14 1.23 -19.92
CA PRO A 335 -35.89 2.18 -20.76
C PRO A 335 -36.65 1.50 -21.89
N ASN A 336 -36.05 0.49 -22.52
CA ASN A 336 -36.67 -0.26 -23.63
C ASN A 336 -37.82 -1.14 -23.13
N LEU A 337 -37.68 -1.75 -21.95
CA LEU A 337 -38.74 -2.54 -21.31
C LEU A 337 -39.91 -1.67 -20.86
N LEU A 338 -39.64 -0.47 -20.33
CA LEU A 338 -40.66 0.48 -19.90
C LEU A 338 -41.48 0.99 -21.10
N ARG A 339 -40.83 1.22 -22.24
CA ARG A 339 -41.52 1.54 -23.51
C ARG A 339 -42.47 0.42 -23.94
N LEU A 340 -42.02 -0.83 -23.90
CA LEU A 340 -42.88 -1.99 -24.18
C LEU A 340 -44.08 -2.07 -23.23
N SER A 341 -43.87 -1.81 -21.94
CA SER A 341 -44.96 -1.81 -20.95
C SER A 341 -45.98 -0.70 -21.18
N SER A 342 -45.57 0.39 -21.85
CA SER A 342 -46.43 1.53 -22.21
C SER A 342 -47.09 1.36 -23.60
N GLY A 343 -47.02 0.15 -24.19
CA GLY A 343 -47.56 -0.12 -25.52
C GLY A 343 -46.76 0.47 -26.68
N GLN A 344 -45.57 1.01 -26.43
CA GLN A 344 -44.66 1.53 -27.45
C GLN A 344 -43.67 0.47 -27.90
N TRP A 345 -43.19 0.57 -29.14
CA TRP A 345 -42.09 -0.27 -29.60
C TRP A 345 -40.80 0.06 -28.84
N ALA A 346 -40.12 -0.99 -28.37
CA ALA A 346 -38.86 -0.89 -27.60
C ALA A 346 -37.86 0.09 -28.24
N PHE A 347 -37.65 -0.04 -29.54
CA PHE A 347 -36.74 0.79 -30.33
C PHE A 347 -37.47 1.78 -31.26
N GLY A 348 -38.78 1.97 -31.11
CA GLY A 348 -39.59 2.80 -32.02
C GLY A 348 -39.95 2.11 -33.34
N GLU A 349 -40.69 2.83 -34.17
CA GLU A 349 -41.34 2.31 -35.38
C GLU A 349 -40.49 2.56 -36.62
N THR A 350 -40.03 3.81 -36.77
CA THR A 350 -39.28 4.25 -37.94
C THR A 350 -37.84 3.74 -37.90
N HIS A 351 -37.21 3.59 -39.07
CA HIS A 351 -35.79 3.24 -39.14
C HIS A 351 -34.90 4.23 -38.38
N TRP A 352 -35.29 5.51 -38.36
CA TRP A 352 -34.56 6.54 -37.63
C TRP A 352 -34.67 6.37 -36.11
N GLN A 353 -35.89 6.18 -35.59
CA GLN A 353 -36.11 5.92 -34.15
C GLN A 353 -35.36 4.66 -33.71
N LYS A 354 -35.38 3.60 -34.53
CA LYS A 354 -34.64 2.35 -34.28
C LYS A 354 -33.15 2.59 -34.09
N SER A 355 -32.54 3.37 -34.97
CA SER A 355 -31.12 3.72 -34.87
C SER A 355 -30.80 4.51 -33.60
N VAL A 356 -31.62 5.52 -33.27
CA VAL A 356 -31.38 6.36 -32.08
C VAL A 356 -31.54 5.55 -30.79
N HIS A 357 -32.63 4.79 -30.64
CA HIS A 357 -32.83 3.98 -29.43
C HIS A 357 -31.81 2.84 -29.33
N ALA A 358 -31.37 2.25 -30.44
CA ALA A 358 -30.29 1.27 -30.43
C ALA A 358 -28.98 1.90 -29.96
N GLY A 359 -28.61 3.09 -30.46
CA GLY A 359 -27.41 3.79 -29.99
C GLY A 359 -27.51 4.25 -28.54
N LEU A 360 -28.68 4.67 -28.06
CA LEU A 360 -28.90 4.97 -26.64
C LEU A 360 -28.81 3.71 -25.75
N PHE A 361 -29.32 2.57 -26.20
CA PHE A 361 -29.15 1.31 -25.49
C PHE A 361 -27.68 0.91 -25.37
N VAL A 362 -26.96 0.96 -26.49
CA VAL A 362 -25.53 0.62 -26.56
C VAL A 362 -24.71 1.59 -25.70
N SER A 363 -24.99 2.90 -25.76
CA SER A 363 -24.30 3.90 -24.94
C SER A 363 -24.49 3.64 -23.45
N ARG A 364 -25.73 3.39 -23.02
CA ARG A 364 -26.06 3.07 -21.63
C ARG A 364 -25.27 1.85 -21.17
N PHE A 365 -25.27 0.76 -21.93
CA PHE A 365 -24.57 -0.47 -21.54
C PHE A 365 -23.05 -0.23 -21.40
N PHE A 366 -22.39 0.27 -22.44
CA PHE A 366 -20.93 0.39 -22.44
C PHE A 366 -20.42 1.47 -21.49
N PHE A 367 -21.11 2.61 -21.39
CA PHE A 367 -20.66 3.70 -20.52
C PHE A 367 -20.93 3.38 -19.05
N PHE A 368 -22.09 2.81 -18.71
CA PHE A 368 -22.35 2.36 -17.34
C PHE A 368 -21.36 1.26 -16.95
N ALA A 369 -21.12 0.27 -17.80
CA ALA A 369 -20.18 -0.80 -17.50
C ALA A 369 -18.79 -0.28 -17.10
N GLN A 370 -18.29 0.74 -17.81
CA GLN A 370 -17.02 1.36 -17.47
C GLN A 370 -17.09 2.15 -16.15
N LEU A 371 -18.10 3.01 -15.97
CA LEU A 371 -18.27 3.80 -14.74
C LEU A 371 -18.38 2.92 -13.48
N PHE A 372 -19.20 1.86 -13.54
CA PHE A 372 -19.34 0.90 -12.44
C PHE A 372 -18.07 0.09 -12.20
N LEU A 373 -17.36 -0.30 -13.26
CA LEU A 373 -16.07 -0.97 -13.14
C LEU A 373 -15.08 -0.12 -12.34
N PHE A 374 -14.93 1.17 -12.67
CA PHE A 374 -14.01 2.06 -11.94
C PHE A 374 -14.46 2.33 -10.51
N GLY A 375 -15.77 2.51 -10.27
CA GLY A 375 -16.31 2.65 -8.92
C GLY A 375 -16.04 1.43 -8.06
N TYR A 376 -16.17 0.23 -8.62
CA TYR A 376 -15.86 -0.99 -7.88
C TYR A 376 -14.36 -1.18 -7.63
N ILE A 377 -13.52 -0.90 -8.63
CA ILE A 377 -12.07 -0.97 -8.45
C ILE A 377 -11.65 -0.05 -7.30
N ALA A 378 -12.30 1.12 -7.16
CA ALA A 378 -12.08 2.00 -6.02
C ALA A 378 -12.41 1.31 -4.68
N VAL A 379 -13.61 0.74 -4.54
CA VAL A 379 -14.03 -0.02 -3.34
C VAL A 379 -13.02 -1.12 -3.01
N HIS A 380 -12.65 -1.92 -4.00
CA HIS A 380 -11.69 -3.01 -3.83
C HIS A 380 -10.32 -2.50 -3.37
N ASP A 381 -9.85 -1.37 -3.91
CA ASP A 381 -8.58 -0.80 -3.51
C ASP A 381 -8.58 -0.34 -2.04
N PHE A 382 -9.63 0.35 -1.59
CA PHE A 382 -9.78 0.72 -0.17
C PHE A 382 -9.78 -0.52 0.73
N MET A 383 -10.46 -1.60 0.30
CA MET A 383 -10.45 -2.86 1.05
C MET A 383 -9.06 -3.48 1.14
N ARG A 384 -8.28 -3.49 0.05
CA ARG A 384 -6.90 -4.00 0.05
C ARG A 384 -6.03 -3.21 1.00
N ARG A 385 -6.02 -1.88 0.90
CA ARG A 385 -5.26 -0.98 1.80
C ARG A 385 -5.66 -1.16 3.25
N LYS A 386 -6.97 -1.27 3.52
CA LYS A 386 -7.49 -1.50 4.87
C LYS A 386 -7.02 -2.84 5.42
N HIS A 387 -7.00 -3.88 4.60
CA HIS A 387 -6.51 -5.19 4.98
C HIS A 387 -5.00 -5.15 5.29
N THR A 388 -4.19 -4.48 4.46
CA THR A 388 -2.75 -4.28 4.71
C THR A 388 -2.50 -3.57 6.04
N MET A 389 -3.22 -2.47 6.29
CA MET A 389 -3.12 -1.72 7.54
C MET A 389 -3.57 -2.56 8.74
N LYS A 390 -4.64 -3.35 8.59
CA LYS A 390 -5.14 -4.24 9.64
C LYS A 390 -4.14 -5.35 9.98
N LEU A 391 -3.48 -5.95 9.00
CA LEU A 391 -2.44 -6.95 9.23
C LEU A 391 -1.23 -6.35 9.96
N LEU A 392 -0.79 -5.16 9.54
CA LEU A 392 0.31 -4.44 10.19
C LEU A 392 0.01 -4.12 11.68
N GLY A 393 -1.21 -3.72 12.01
CA GLY A 393 -1.64 -3.51 13.39
C GLY A 393 -1.80 -4.80 14.20
N ARG A 394 -2.30 -5.87 13.58
CA ARG A 394 -2.46 -7.16 14.27
C ARG A 394 -1.12 -7.79 14.64
N MET A 395 -0.07 -7.50 13.88
CA MET A 395 1.28 -8.00 14.15
C MET A 395 1.88 -7.45 15.45
N THR A 396 1.42 -6.28 15.90
CA THR A 396 1.86 -5.66 17.16
C THR A 396 0.98 -6.02 18.36
N THR A 397 -0.08 -6.80 18.17
CA THR A 397 -1.00 -7.20 19.24
C THR A 397 -0.91 -8.70 19.47
N PHE A 398 -0.71 -9.15 20.73
CA PHE A 398 -0.67 -10.57 21.06
C PHE A 398 -1.99 -11.28 20.69
N PRO A 399 -1.99 -12.47 20.05
CA PRO A 399 -0.86 -13.39 19.80
C PRO A 399 -0.11 -13.19 18.48
N GLY A 400 -0.29 -12.06 17.79
CA GLY A 400 0.33 -11.77 16.49
C GLY A 400 -0.40 -12.40 15.30
N VAL A 401 0.27 -12.37 14.14
CA VAL A 401 -0.27 -12.84 12.84
C VAL A 401 0.31 -14.21 12.49
N ARG A 402 -0.50 -15.12 11.95
CA ARG A 402 -0.02 -16.44 11.51
C ARG A 402 0.76 -16.31 10.20
N LEU A 403 1.80 -17.13 10.00
CA LEU A 403 2.64 -17.08 8.79
C LEU A 403 1.83 -17.26 7.48
N ASP A 404 0.84 -18.16 7.46
CA ASP A 404 -0.04 -18.41 6.31
C ASP A 404 -0.93 -17.21 5.96
N GLU A 405 -1.28 -16.41 6.96
CA GLU A 405 -2.13 -15.23 6.81
C GLU A 405 -1.41 -14.09 6.08
N PHE A 406 -0.07 -14.00 6.16
CA PHE A 406 0.66 -12.88 5.57
C PHE A 406 1.71 -13.23 4.50
N LEU A 407 2.20 -14.48 4.45
CA LEU A 407 3.12 -14.89 3.40
C LEU A 407 2.37 -15.14 2.08
N THR A 408 3.02 -14.76 0.98
CA THR A 408 2.48 -14.95 -0.38
C THR A 408 3.18 -16.12 -1.06
N ARG A 409 2.42 -17.17 -1.41
CA ARG A 409 2.90 -18.38 -2.08
C ARG A 409 2.95 -18.26 -3.62
N LYS A 410 2.28 -17.25 -4.19
CA LYS A 410 2.20 -17.04 -5.65
C LYS A 410 3.49 -16.38 -6.14
N GLU A 411 4.32 -17.17 -6.82
CA GLU A 411 5.36 -16.67 -7.72
C GLU A 411 4.72 -15.84 -8.82
N SER A 412 5.30 -14.67 -9.10
CA SER A 412 4.87 -13.79 -10.18
C SER A 412 5.12 -14.49 -11.53
N LYS A 413 4.24 -14.32 -12.54
CA LYS A 413 4.49 -14.90 -13.88
C LYS A 413 5.79 -14.36 -14.49
N GLY A 414 6.16 -13.12 -14.14
CA GLY A 414 7.44 -12.51 -14.49
C GLY A 414 8.63 -13.20 -13.84
N GLU A 415 8.54 -13.52 -12.55
CA GLU A 415 9.57 -14.26 -11.78
C GLU A 415 9.78 -15.66 -12.38
N LYS A 416 8.71 -16.33 -12.83
CA LYS A 416 8.84 -17.62 -13.53
C LYS A 416 9.61 -17.50 -14.84
N LYS A 417 9.32 -16.46 -15.62
CA LYS A 417 9.98 -16.19 -16.90
C LYS A 417 11.45 -15.80 -16.69
N ASP A 418 11.75 -15.00 -15.66
CA ASP A 418 13.12 -14.62 -15.31
C ASP A 418 13.92 -15.81 -14.78
N ALA A 419 13.30 -16.66 -13.95
CA ALA A 419 13.91 -17.90 -13.48
C ALA A 419 14.18 -18.87 -14.64
N GLU A 420 13.29 -18.92 -15.64
CA GLU A 420 13.50 -19.70 -16.86
C GLU A 420 14.63 -19.13 -17.72
N ILE A 421 14.67 -17.81 -17.92
CA ILE A 421 15.75 -17.11 -18.63
C ILE A 421 17.09 -17.29 -17.89
N ALA A 422 17.11 -17.20 -16.57
CA ALA A 422 18.30 -17.42 -15.75
C ALA A 422 18.81 -18.86 -15.89
N LYS A 423 17.91 -19.85 -15.83
CA LYS A 423 18.25 -21.26 -16.08
C LYS A 423 18.81 -21.48 -17.49
N VAL A 424 18.29 -20.79 -18.51
CA VAL A 424 18.81 -20.86 -19.88
C VAL A 424 20.21 -20.24 -19.96
N LYS A 425 20.42 -19.05 -19.37
CA LYS A 425 21.73 -18.39 -19.33
C LYS A 425 22.78 -19.20 -18.57
N GLU A 426 22.38 -19.86 -17.48
CA GLU A 426 23.25 -20.71 -16.68
C GLU A 426 23.64 -21.99 -17.45
N LYS A 427 22.68 -22.60 -18.16
CA LYS A 427 22.95 -23.70 -19.11
C LYS A 427 23.89 -23.30 -20.24
N GLU A 428 23.72 -22.10 -20.81
CA GLU A 428 24.62 -21.57 -21.84
C GLU A 428 26.03 -21.30 -21.30
N LYS A 429 26.14 -20.78 -20.07
CA LYS A 429 27.43 -20.55 -19.40
C LYS A 429 28.15 -21.86 -19.12
N ALA A 430 27.45 -22.85 -18.57
CA ALA A 430 27.98 -24.19 -18.33
C ALA A 430 28.44 -24.88 -19.63
N LYS A 431 27.68 -24.71 -20.73
CA LYS A 431 28.06 -25.21 -22.06
C LYS A 431 29.34 -24.55 -22.59
N LYS A 432 29.48 -23.23 -22.44
CA LYS A 432 30.69 -22.49 -22.84
C LYS A 432 31.92 -22.88 -22.01
N GLU A 433 31.75 -23.13 -20.70
CA GLU A 433 32.82 -23.62 -19.83
C GLU A 433 33.25 -25.05 -20.18
N LEU A 434 32.31 -25.91 -20.59
CA LEU A 434 32.60 -27.26 -21.08
C LEU A 434 33.34 -27.25 -22.42
N GLU A 435 32.94 -26.37 -23.35
CA GLU A 435 33.61 -26.19 -24.64
C GLU A 435 35.01 -25.59 -24.49
N ALA A 436 35.22 -24.69 -23.53
CA ALA A 436 36.54 -24.16 -23.19
C ALA A 436 37.48 -25.24 -22.60
N LYS A 437 36.95 -26.15 -21.77
CA LYS A 437 37.72 -27.29 -21.25
C LYS A 437 38.10 -28.30 -22.35
N LYS A 438 37.22 -28.56 -23.32
CA LYS A 438 37.54 -29.43 -24.47
C LYS A 438 38.66 -28.85 -25.34
N LYS A 439 38.62 -27.55 -25.64
CA LYS A 439 39.70 -26.87 -26.40
C LYS A 439 41.05 -26.77 -25.67
N GLY A 440 41.06 -26.91 -24.35
CA GLY A 440 42.29 -26.96 -23.55
C GLY A 440 42.97 -28.33 -23.49
N THR A 441 42.34 -29.39 -24.02
CA THR A 441 42.82 -30.78 -23.86
C THR A 441 43.34 -31.40 -25.17
N ASP A 442 43.25 -30.70 -26.30
CA ASP A 442 43.75 -31.17 -27.61
C ASP A 442 45.18 -30.71 -27.91
N ILE A 443 46.09 -30.80 -26.93
CA ILE A 443 47.54 -30.78 -27.16
C ILE A 443 48.17 -31.91 -26.36
N ASN A 444 47.93 -33.15 -26.79
CA ASN A 444 48.96 -34.20 -26.76
C ASN A 444 48.47 -35.47 -27.46
N SER A 445 49.44 -36.17 -28.06
CA SER A 445 49.37 -37.50 -28.65
C SER A 445 48.69 -37.64 -30.02
N SER A 446 49.43 -37.17 -31.02
CA SER A 446 49.60 -37.89 -32.28
C SER A 446 50.34 -39.22 -32.04
N GLU A 447 49.75 -40.37 -32.38
CA GLU A 447 50.52 -41.51 -32.90
C GLU A 447 49.65 -42.48 -33.72
N LYS A 448 50.29 -43.04 -34.74
CA LYS A 448 49.77 -43.78 -35.90
C LYS A 448 49.31 -45.21 -35.54
N VAL A 449 48.48 -45.82 -36.40
CA VAL A 449 48.78 -47.05 -37.18
C VAL A 449 47.60 -47.42 -38.09
N TYR A 450 47.91 -47.79 -39.34
CA TYR A 450 47.04 -48.28 -40.41
C TYR A 450 46.80 -49.80 -40.31
N ALA A 451 45.60 -50.29 -40.67
CA ALA A 451 45.40 -51.47 -41.52
C ALA A 451 43.91 -51.71 -41.91
N ALA A 452 43.62 -51.42 -43.19
CA ALA A 452 42.81 -52.10 -44.21
C ALA A 452 41.40 -52.73 -43.95
N PRO A 453 40.55 -52.81 -45.01
CA PRO A 453 39.09 -52.91 -44.93
C PRO A 453 38.53 -54.27 -45.35
N ASP A 454 37.29 -54.59 -44.98
CA ASP A 454 36.41 -55.49 -45.74
C ASP A 454 34.94 -55.21 -45.40
N ASP A 455 34.19 -54.81 -46.42
CA ASP A 455 32.72 -54.80 -46.55
C ASP A 455 32.35 -56.01 -47.45
N PRO A 456 31.12 -56.58 -47.49
CA PRO A 456 29.85 -55.81 -47.47
C PRO A 456 28.58 -56.53 -46.93
N LYS A 457 27.46 -55.77 -46.96
CA LYS A 457 26.01 -56.17 -46.97
C LYS A 457 25.36 -56.39 -45.59
N LYS A 458 24.11 -55.95 -45.31
CA LYS A 458 23.06 -55.13 -45.94
C LYS A 458 21.93 -55.00 -44.88
N ASP A 459 21.02 -54.03 -45.07
CA ASP A 459 19.65 -53.94 -44.52
C ASP A 459 19.38 -52.87 -43.43
N ASP A 460 18.88 -51.72 -43.91
CA ASP A 460 17.60 -51.06 -43.60
C ASP A 460 17.14 -50.87 -42.13
N ASN A 461 17.36 -49.64 -41.65
CA ASN A 461 16.61 -48.75 -40.74
C ASN A 461 15.91 -49.23 -39.43
N PRO A 462 15.89 -48.39 -38.37
CA PRO A 462 15.75 -48.80 -36.98
C PRO A 462 14.31 -48.79 -36.46
N ALA A 463 14.06 -49.65 -35.47
CA ALA A 463 13.00 -49.49 -34.49
C ALA A 463 13.65 -49.30 -33.09
N ASP A 464 13.07 -48.41 -32.29
CA ASP A 464 13.13 -48.34 -30.83
C ASP A 464 13.18 -49.75 -30.17
N PRO A 465 13.72 -49.98 -28.94
CA PRO A 465 13.69 -49.04 -27.81
C PRO A 465 14.86 -49.10 -26.78
N ALA A 466 14.90 -48.07 -25.93
CA ALA A 466 15.21 -48.08 -24.49
C ALA A 466 16.59 -48.52 -23.94
N ALA A 467 16.99 -47.71 -22.94
CA ALA A 467 17.80 -48.02 -21.75
C ALA A 467 19.33 -48.03 -21.88
N LEU A 468 19.98 -46.91 -21.53
CA LEU A 468 21.21 -46.90 -20.74
C LEU A 468 21.27 -45.64 -19.84
N GLU A 469 21.04 -45.90 -18.55
CA GLU A 469 21.66 -45.36 -17.33
C GLU A 469 21.90 -43.84 -17.18
N GLU A 470 20.97 -43.18 -16.47
CA GLU A 470 21.22 -41.99 -15.65
C GLU A 470 21.97 -42.40 -14.37
N GLY A 471 23.28 -42.12 -14.32
CA GLY A 471 24.11 -42.26 -13.13
C GLY A 471 24.40 -40.91 -12.46
N ASP A 472 23.88 -40.75 -11.24
CA ASP A 472 24.37 -39.96 -10.11
C ASP A 472 25.01 -38.57 -10.35
N LEU A 473 24.15 -37.55 -10.33
CA LEU A 473 24.47 -36.23 -9.77
C LEU A 473 23.47 -35.97 -8.62
N PRO A 474 23.93 -35.54 -7.43
CA PRO A 474 23.03 -35.38 -6.30
C PRO A 474 21.98 -34.30 -6.61
N PRO A 475 20.70 -34.50 -6.25
CA PRO A 475 19.70 -33.47 -6.44
C PRO A 475 20.07 -32.31 -5.51
N ILE A 476 20.35 -31.14 -6.09
CA ILE A 476 20.31 -29.90 -5.34
C ILE A 476 18.87 -29.76 -4.88
N ARG A 477 18.62 -30.11 -3.61
CA ARG A 477 17.38 -29.84 -2.89
C ARG A 477 17.08 -28.36 -3.04
N SER A 478 16.18 -28.01 -3.96
CA SER A 478 15.28 -26.90 -3.72
C SER A 478 14.46 -27.32 -2.49
N MET A 479 14.85 -26.83 -1.32
CA MET A 479 13.98 -26.81 -0.14
C MET A 479 12.83 -25.83 -0.42
N GLN A 480 11.93 -26.21 -1.33
CA GLN A 480 10.52 -25.84 -1.19
C GLN A 480 9.99 -26.70 -0.04
N THR A 481 10.31 -26.29 1.19
CA THR A 481 9.67 -26.84 2.38
C THR A 481 8.19 -26.50 2.24
N SER A 482 7.40 -27.53 1.95
CA SER A 482 5.95 -27.43 1.81
C SER A 482 5.39 -26.77 3.07
N LEU A 483 4.78 -25.59 2.92
CA LEU A 483 3.90 -24.94 3.92
C LEU A 483 2.71 -25.83 4.36
N ASP A 484 2.60 -27.03 3.80
CA ASP A 484 1.62 -28.06 4.14
C ASP A 484 2.16 -29.07 5.19
N SER A 485 3.36 -28.86 5.73
CA SER A 485 3.76 -29.56 6.95
C SER A 485 2.89 -29.07 8.13
N PRO A 486 2.31 -29.98 8.94
CA PRO A 486 1.40 -29.60 10.02
C PRO A 486 2.02 -28.62 11.05
N ASP A 487 3.35 -28.55 11.13
CA ASP A 487 4.09 -27.70 12.07
C ASP A 487 4.07 -26.19 11.74
N ILE A 488 3.95 -25.78 10.46
CA ILE A 488 4.07 -24.35 10.09
C ILE A 488 2.76 -23.58 10.33
N SER A 489 1.62 -24.28 10.30
CA SER A 489 0.30 -23.65 10.45
C SER A 489 0.06 -23.01 11.84
N GLY A 490 0.84 -23.41 12.85
CA GLY A 490 0.76 -22.88 14.22
C GLY A 490 1.65 -21.67 14.50
N LEU A 491 2.65 -21.41 13.65
CA LEU A 491 3.67 -20.38 13.88
C LEU A 491 3.09 -18.97 13.66
N ARG A 492 3.37 -18.10 14.63
CA ARG A 492 2.90 -16.72 14.67
C ARG A 492 4.06 -15.76 14.79
N VAL A 493 3.91 -14.62 14.13
CA VAL A 493 4.82 -13.48 14.19
C VAL A 493 4.15 -12.41 15.04
N TYR A 494 4.77 -12.13 16.18
CA TYR A 494 4.40 -11.06 17.09
C TYR A 494 5.60 -10.12 17.20
N ILE A 495 5.34 -8.82 17.03
CA ILE A 495 6.34 -7.76 17.16
C ILE A 495 6.02 -6.99 18.44
N ASP A 496 6.91 -7.08 19.42
CA ASP A 496 6.77 -6.30 20.65
C ASP A 496 7.22 -4.86 20.42
N LEU A 497 6.28 -3.91 20.56
CA LEU A 497 6.54 -2.48 20.44
C LEU A 497 7.27 -1.91 21.68
N ARG A 498 7.37 -2.66 22.77
CA ARG A 498 8.15 -2.26 23.95
C ARG A 498 9.65 -2.27 23.67
N GLU A 499 10.09 -2.95 22.61
CA GLU A 499 11.44 -2.82 22.08
C GLU A 499 11.56 -1.60 21.15
N GLY A 500 12.51 -0.72 21.45
CA GLY A 500 12.69 0.52 20.69
C GLY A 500 13.03 0.33 19.21
N ALA A 501 13.79 -0.72 18.87
CA ALA A 501 14.12 -1.08 17.49
C ALA A 501 12.87 -1.49 16.69
N ASN A 502 12.02 -2.34 17.28
CA ASN A 502 10.75 -2.76 16.69
C ASN A 502 9.77 -1.61 16.51
N ALA A 503 9.64 -0.74 17.54
CA ALA A 503 8.81 0.45 17.45
C ALA A 503 9.23 1.35 16.28
N PHE A 504 10.53 1.58 16.13
CA PHE A 504 11.08 2.38 15.04
C PHE A 504 10.81 1.74 13.66
N SER A 505 11.14 0.46 13.50
CA SER A 505 10.91 -0.29 12.25
C SER A 505 9.43 -0.33 11.87
N TRP A 506 8.53 -0.44 12.85
CA TRP A 506 7.08 -0.44 12.62
C TRP A 506 6.58 0.90 12.07
N VAL A 507 7.08 2.03 12.58
CA VAL A 507 6.72 3.37 12.07
C VAL A 507 7.16 3.54 10.62
N LEU A 508 8.36 3.09 10.28
CA LEU A 508 8.88 3.18 8.90
C LEU A 508 8.09 2.26 7.95
N ALA A 509 7.84 1.02 8.36
CA ALA A 509 7.04 0.07 7.61
C ALA A 509 5.63 0.63 7.33
N ARG A 510 4.99 1.23 8.34
CA ARG A 510 3.70 1.90 8.19
C ARG A 510 3.72 3.00 7.14
N ARG A 511 4.72 3.90 7.20
CA ARG A 511 4.85 5.02 6.26
C ARG A 511 4.99 4.52 4.82
N ALA A 512 5.77 3.47 4.60
CA ALA A 512 5.93 2.86 3.28
C ALA A 512 4.64 2.21 2.77
N VAL A 513 3.94 1.43 3.61
CA VAL A 513 2.64 0.84 3.25
C VAL A 513 1.63 1.91 2.85
N LYS A 514 1.62 3.06 3.53
CA LYS A 514 0.73 4.17 3.20
C LYS A 514 1.11 4.87 1.89
N ALA A 515 2.40 5.02 1.62
CA ALA A 515 2.94 5.62 0.40
C ALA A 515 2.83 4.70 -0.83
N PHE A 516 2.67 3.39 -0.63
CA PHE A 516 2.58 2.39 -1.69
C PHE A 516 1.46 2.70 -2.70
N GLY A 517 1.81 2.74 -3.98
CA GLY A 517 0.88 2.99 -5.08
C GLY A 517 0.18 4.34 -4.95
N SER A 518 0.88 5.39 -4.53
CA SER A 518 0.31 6.73 -4.28
C SER A 518 -0.29 7.38 -5.54
N GLY A 519 0.32 7.20 -6.71
CA GLY A 519 -0.23 7.67 -7.98
C GLY A 519 -1.52 6.94 -8.34
N TYR A 520 -1.54 5.61 -8.19
CA TYR A 520 -2.75 4.81 -8.39
C TYR A 520 -3.86 5.20 -7.40
N TYR A 521 -3.51 5.40 -6.13
CA TYR A 521 -4.43 5.83 -5.08
C TYR A 521 -5.11 7.17 -5.40
N SER A 522 -4.34 8.14 -5.89
CA SER A 522 -4.86 9.47 -6.26
C SER A 522 -5.88 9.38 -7.40
N ARG A 523 -5.63 8.50 -8.39
CA ARG A 523 -6.60 8.22 -9.47
C ARG A 523 -7.90 7.61 -8.93
N ILE A 524 -7.79 6.65 -8.01
CA ILE A 524 -8.96 6.02 -7.36
C ILE A 524 -9.85 7.06 -6.66
N GLN A 525 -9.26 8.00 -5.93
CA GLN A 525 -10.01 9.07 -5.27
C GLN A 525 -10.74 9.98 -6.28
N ALA A 526 -10.06 10.32 -7.39
CA ALA A 526 -10.64 11.15 -8.43
C ALA A 526 -11.83 10.47 -9.14
N TYR A 527 -11.80 9.15 -9.34
CA TYR A 527 -12.92 8.40 -9.91
C TYR A 527 -14.18 8.48 -9.06
N ILE A 528 -14.05 8.41 -7.74
CA ILE A 528 -15.19 8.58 -6.83
C ILE A 528 -15.77 9.99 -6.96
N GLY A 529 -14.91 11.01 -7.12
CA GLY A 529 -15.35 12.38 -7.41
C GLY A 529 -16.20 12.48 -8.68
N VAL A 530 -15.79 11.82 -9.76
CA VAL A 530 -16.57 11.79 -11.00
C VAL A 530 -17.91 11.06 -10.82
N LEU A 531 -17.93 9.94 -10.09
CA LEU A 531 -19.18 9.20 -9.81
C LEU A 531 -20.15 9.98 -8.92
N PHE A 532 -19.63 10.73 -7.94
CA PHE A 532 -20.45 11.62 -7.12
C PHE A 532 -20.97 12.81 -7.92
N LEU A 533 -20.14 13.42 -8.78
CA LEU A 533 -20.60 14.46 -9.71
C LEU A 533 -21.74 13.92 -10.60
N TRP A 534 -21.63 12.66 -11.03
CA TRP A 534 -22.65 12.00 -11.82
C TRP A 534 -23.95 11.75 -11.06
N SER A 535 -23.90 11.31 -9.81
CA SER A 535 -25.12 11.16 -9.00
C SER A 535 -25.81 12.50 -8.74
N VAL A 536 -25.04 13.54 -8.42
CA VAL A 536 -25.58 14.90 -8.20
C VAL A 536 -26.23 15.43 -9.48
N PHE A 537 -25.60 15.26 -10.64
CA PHE A 537 -26.19 15.68 -11.91
C PHE A 537 -27.49 14.93 -12.23
N ALA A 538 -27.52 13.61 -12.03
CA ALA A 538 -28.73 12.81 -12.25
C ALA A 538 -29.89 13.26 -11.34
N MET A 539 -29.58 13.58 -10.08
CA MET A 539 -30.54 14.13 -9.12
C MET A 539 -31.03 15.52 -9.48
N ILE A 540 -30.14 16.41 -9.94
CA ILE A 540 -30.51 17.74 -10.42
C ILE A 540 -31.38 17.63 -11.67
N SER A 541 -31.08 16.69 -12.57
CA SER A 541 -31.89 16.45 -13.77
C SER A 541 -33.31 15.98 -13.41
N LEU A 542 -33.42 15.05 -12.44
CA LEU A 542 -34.72 14.59 -11.94
C LEU A 542 -35.53 15.72 -11.29
N ASN A 543 -34.88 16.56 -10.48
CA ASN A 543 -35.52 17.77 -9.94
C ASN A 543 -35.92 18.75 -11.05
N GLY A 544 -35.05 18.97 -12.02
CA GLY A 544 -35.34 19.79 -13.20
C GLY A 544 -36.60 19.32 -13.90
N LEU A 545 -36.80 18.02 -14.08
CA LEU A 545 -38.01 17.46 -14.69
C LEU A 545 -39.30 17.72 -13.91
N PHE A 546 -39.24 17.69 -12.58
CA PHE A 546 -40.44 17.89 -11.75
C PHE A 546 -40.77 19.36 -11.53
N TRP A 547 -39.75 20.22 -11.44
CA TRP A 547 -39.91 21.64 -11.18
C TRP A 547 -40.06 22.49 -12.44
N SER A 548 -39.47 22.04 -13.56
CA SER A 548 -39.68 22.70 -14.85
C SER A 548 -40.83 22.00 -15.56
N SER A 549 -41.85 22.75 -15.98
CA SER A 549 -43.01 22.24 -16.72
C SER A 549 -42.64 21.82 -18.17
N GLN A 550 -41.48 21.20 -18.35
CA GLN A 550 -40.94 20.75 -19.61
C GLN A 550 -41.57 19.41 -19.99
N LYS A 551 -41.77 19.22 -21.29
CA LYS A 551 -42.26 17.94 -21.83
C LYS A 551 -41.21 16.85 -21.60
N HIS A 552 -41.63 15.74 -21.01
CA HIS A 552 -40.79 14.58 -20.76
C HIS A 552 -41.63 13.30 -20.75
N SER A 553 -40.97 12.15 -20.86
CA SER A 553 -41.60 10.85 -20.76
C SER A 553 -41.52 10.30 -19.33
N VAL A 554 -42.57 9.61 -18.88
CA VAL A 554 -42.58 8.85 -17.62
C VAL A 554 -41.46 7.79 -17.58
N ASN A 555 -41.08 7.24 -18.74
CA ASN A 555 -40.00 6.26 -18.86
C ASN A 555 -38.66 6.85 -18.42
N THR A 556 -38.42 8.13 -18.73
CA THR A 556 -37.21 8.86 -18.34
C THR A 556 -37.12 9.04 -16.83
N ILE A 557 -38.25 9.25 -16.16
CA ILE A 557 -38.29 9.36 -14.69
C ILE A 557 -37.93 8.03 -14.04
N TYR A 558 -38.57 6.94 -14.45
CA TYR A 558 -38.25 5.61 -13.91
C TYR A 558 -36.78 5.25 -14.16
N TYR A 559 -36.28 5.54 -15.36
CA TYR A 559 -34.87 5.37 -15.69
C TYR A 559 -33.97 6.20 -14.75
N LEU A 560 -34.24 7.50 -14.59
CA LEU A 560 -33.49 8.37 -13.69
C LEU A 560 -33.48 7.88 -12.25
N CYS A 561 -34.64 7.47 -11.71
CA CYS A 561 -34.74 6.94 -10.35
C CYS A 561 -33.83 5.71 -10.16
N ILE A 562 -33.79 4.80 -11.12
CA ILE A 562 -32.95 3.60 -11.04
C ILE A 562 -31.47 3.94 -11.20
N VAL A 563 -31.13 4.84 -12.13
CA VAL A 563 -29.75 5.33 -12.32
C VAL A 563 -29.24 6.00 -11.05
N VAL A 564 -30.01 6.94 -10.50
CA VAL A 564 -29.73 7.61 -9.22
C VAL A 564 -29.49 6.60 -8.11
N PHE A 565 -30.40 5.63 -7.94
CA PHE A 565 -30.28 4.62 -6.89
C PHE A 565 -28.99 3.82 -7.04
N THR A 566 -28.72 3.33 -8.25
CA THR A 566 -27.57 2.46 -8.52
C THR A 566 -26.24 3.20 -8.33
N ILE A 567 -26.13 4.45 -8.81
CA ILE A 567 -24.92 5.26 -8.62
C ILE A 567 -24.74 5.63 -7.15
N THR A 568 -25.83 6.00 -6.45
CA THR A 568 -25.79 6.36 -5.03
C THR A 568 -25.26 5.21 -4.19
N VAL A 569 -25.74 3.98 -4.40
CA VAL A 569 -25.22 2.79 -3.71
C VAL A 569 -23.72 2.62 -4.00
N CYS A 570 -23.29 2.77 -5.25
CA CYS A 570 -21.88 2.68 -5.62
C CYS A 570 -21.02 3.74 -4.89
N VAL A 571 -21.42 5.01 -4.91
CA VAL A 571 -20.69 6.09 -4.24
C VAL A 571 -20.65 5.87 -2.73
N LEU A 572 -21.78 5.53 -2.10
CA LEU A 572 -21.84 5.32 -0.65
C LEU A 572 -20.98 4.13 -0.20
N THR A 573 -20.96 3.04 -0.96
CA THR A 573 -20.07 1.90 -0.64
C THR A 573 -18.60 2.29 -0.73
N ALA A 574 -18.22 3.09 -1.73
CA ALA A 574 -16.85 3.57 -1.90
C ALA A 574 -16.42 4.54 -0.79
N VAL A 575 -17.25 5.54 -0.48
CA VAL A 575 -17.01 6.50 0.62
C VAL A 575 -16.96 5.76 1.98
N GLY A 576 -17.83 4.77 2.17
CA GLY A 576 -17.88 3.96 3.39
C GLY A 576 -16.60 3.15 3.61
N GLU A 577 -16.08 2.47 2.58
CA GLU A 577 -14.81 1.74 2.69
C GLU A 577 -13.59 2.67 2.87
N ALA A 578 -13.60 3.84 2.25
CA ALA A 578 -12.58 4.86 2.49
C ALA A 578 -12.62 5.40 3.93
N THR A 579 -13.80 5.62 4.48
CA THR A 579 -13.96 6.06 5.88
C THR A 579 -13.43 5.00 6.86
N LYS A 580 -13.74 3.73 6.62
CA LYS A 580 -13.17 2.61 7.40
C LYS A 580 -11.65 2.51 7.28
N LEU A 581 -11.08 2.87 6.12
CA LEU A 581 -9.62 2.95 5.97
C LEU A 581 -9.04 4.09 6.82
N GLN A 582 -9.70 5.26 6.89
CA GLN A 582 -9.28 6.35 7.76
C GLN A 582 -9.37 5.98 9.24
N GLU A 583 -10.40 5.24 9.66
CA GLU A 583 -10.56 4.76 11.04
C GLU A 583 -9.39 3.87 11.49
N MET A 584 -8.69 3.20 10.56
CA MET A 584 -7.48 2.44 10.89
C MET A 584 -6.35 3.33 11.42
N VAL A 585 -6.29 4.61 11.07
CA VAL A 585 -5.34 5.56 11.66
C VAL A 585 -5.61 5.70 13.15
N THR A 586 -6.86 6.01 13.51
CA THR A 586 -7.31 6.14 14.89
C THR A 586 -7.06 4.87 15.70
N LEU A 587 -7.39 3.71 15.12
CA LEU A 587 -7.20 2.41 15.78
C LEU A 587 -5.73 2.16 16.12
N HIS A 588 -4.81 2.42 15.20
CA HIS A 588 -3.38 2.24 15.47
C HIS A 588 -2.85 3.24 16.49
N ARG A 589 -3.32 4.49 16.47
CA ARG A 589 -3.00 5.48 17.51
C ARG A 589 -3.46 5.02 18.90
N MET A 590 -4.65 4.40 18.99
CA MET A 590 -5.11 3.81 20.26
C MET A 590 -4.21 2.66 20.73
N ILE A 591 -3.75 1.78 19.82
CA ILE A 591 -2.79 0.73 20.15
C ILE A 591 -1.50 1.33 20.73
N LEU A 592 -0.94 2.35 20.08
CA LEU A 592 0.27 3.03 20.56
C LEU A 592 0.05 3.67 21.94
N LYS A 593 -1.07 4.37 22.14
CA LYS A 593 -1.40 5.00 23.43
C LYS A 593 -1.57 3.97 24.55
N ASN A 594 -2.18 2.81 24.25
CA ASN A 594 -2.32 1.73 25.21
C ASN A 594 -0.96 1.13 25.59
N GLU A 595 -0.05 0.94 24.63
CA GLU A 595 1.32 0.49 24.93
C GLU A 595 2.11 1.53 25.72
N ILE A 596 2.01 2.83 25.37
CA ILE A 596 2.64 3.91 26.13
C ILE A 596 2.13 3.91 27.58
N PHE A 597 0.83 3.74 27.79
CA PHE A 597 0.24 3.66 29.12
C PHE A 597 0.71 2.42 29.89
N ALA A 598 0.79 1.27 29.22
CA ALA A 598 1.30 0.04 29.83
C ALA A 598 2.78 0.19 30.25
N ILE A 599 3.60 0.84 29.42
CA ILE A 599 4.99 1.17 29.74
C ILE A 599 5.07 2.14 30.93
N ASP A 600 4.18 3.13 31.01
CA ASP A 600 4.16 4.07 32.14
C ASP A 600 3.78 3.41 33.47
N GLN A 601 2.86 2.47 33.42
CA GLN A 601 2.50 1.68 34.59
C GLN A 601 3.68 0.81 35.04
N THR A 602 4.37 0.11 34.13
CA THR A 602 5.52 -0.73 34.50
C THR A 602 6.70 0.10 35.03
N LEU A 603 6.95 1.28 34.46
CA LEU A 603 7.95 2.21 34.99
C LEU A 603 7.60 2.69 36.40
N SER A 604 6.33 2.99 36.65
CA SER A 604 5.85 3.42 37.97
C SER A 604 5.98 2.30 39.01
N ASP A 605 5.62 1.07 38.64
CA ASP A 605 5.74 -0.11 39.51
C ASP A 605 7.22 -0.42 39.82
N ASN A 606 8.10 -0.32 38.82
CA ASN A 606 9.54 -0.48 39.00
C ASN A 606 10.10 0.59 39.95
N ALA A 607 9.68 1.85 39.82
CA ALA A 607 10.10 2.94 40.71
C ALA A 607 9.65 2.71 42.16
N LEU A 608 8.41 2.25 42.36
CA LEU A 608 7.90 1.87 43.70
C LEU A 608 8.69 0.69 44.28
N HIS A 609 9.02 -0.30 43.45
CA HIS A 609 9.80 -1.45 43.89
C HIS A 609 11.23 -1.02 44.28
N GLU A 610 11.85 -0.14 43.51
CA GLU A 610 13.16 0.45 43.81
C GLU A 610 13.13 1.25 45.13
N GLU A 611 12.08 2.04 45.36
CA GLU A 611 11.92 2.80 46.60
C GLU A 611 11.76 1.88 47.82
N ASN A 612 10.96 0.81 47.69
CA ASN A 612 10.75 -0.18 48.74
C ASN A 612 12.05 -0.94 49.07
N VAL A 613 12.84 -1.30 48.06
CA VAL A 613 14.15 -1.93 48.23
C VAL A 613 15.13 -0.97 48.93
N LYS A 614 15.16 0.31 48.53
CA LYS A 614 15.98 1.34 49.17
C LYS A 614 15.59 1.56 50.63
N LYS A 615 14.29 1.60 50.96
CA LYS A 615 13.79 1.68 52.34
C LYS A 615 14.18 0.45 53.16
N GLY A 616 14.05 -0.73 52.57
CA GLY A 616 14.50 -2.00 53.16
C GLY A 616 15.99 -1.99 53.48
N LEU A 617 16.84 -1.60 52.53
CA LEU A 617 18.29 -1.47 52.74
C LEU A 617 18.62 -0.46 53.85
N ARG A 618 18.01 0.74 53.83
CA ARG A 618 18.24 1.75 54.88
C ARG A 618 17.86 1.24 56.28
N SER A 619 16.78 0.46 56.38
CA SER A 619 16.37 -0.15 57.64
C SER A 619 17.34 -1.25 58.11
N ALA A 620 17.88 -2.04 57.19
CA ALA A 620 18.90 -3.05 57.48
C ALA A 620 20.22 -2.41 57.89
N THR A 621 20.70 -1.40 57.15
CA THR A 621 21.92 -0.64 57.51
C THR A 621 21.80 0.00 58.88
N LYS A 622 20.63 0.56 59.24
CA LYS A 622 20.37 1.07 60.60
C LYS A 622 20.36 -0.01 61.68
N LYS A 623 19.98 -1.25 61.36
CA LYS A 623 20.02 -2.39 62.28
C LYS A 623 21.42 -3.01 62.43
N PHE A 624 22.26 -2.93 61.39
CA PHE A 624 23.63 -3.46 61.40
C PHE A 624 24.66 -2.45 61.91
N ALA A 625 24.40 -1.14 61.81
CA ALA A 625 25.30 -0.09 62.32
C ALA A 625 25.63 -0.21 63.83
N PRO A 626 24.70 -0.58 64.75
CA PRO A 626 25.03 -0.76 66.16
C PRO A 626 25.93 -1.98 66.44
N SER A 627 25.97 -2.96 65.53
CA SER A 627 26.67 -4.24 65.73
C SER A 627 28.14 -4.24 65.27
N LEU A 628 28.57 -3.21 64.54
CA LEU A 628 29.96 -3.09 64.10
C LEU A 628 30.84 -2.41 65.15
N ASP A 629 30.31 -1.42 65.86
CA ASP A 629 31.00 -0.77 66.99
C ASP A 629 31.15 -1.72 68.18
N GLU A 630 30.21 -2.66 68.35
CA GLU A 630 30.23 -3.64 69.45
C GLU A 630 31.19 -4.82 69.20
N ARG A 631 31.57 -5.07 67.94
CA ARG A 631 32.54 -6.11 67.54
C ARG A 631 33.98 -5.60 67.44
N LEU A 632 34.20 -4.29 67.33
CA LEU A 632 35.55 -3.69 67.39
C LEU A 632 36.03 -3.44 68.83
N ASN A 633 35.14 -3.50 69.82
CA ASN A 633 35.47 -3.28 71.23
C ASN A 633 35.64 -4.55 72.08
N ASN A 634 35.47 -5.75 71.51
CA ASN A 634 35.61 -7.00 72.25
C ASN A 634 36.55 -7.96 71.51
N ASP A 635 37.85 -7.67 71.59
CA ASP A 635 38.90 -8.65 71.34
C ASP A 635 39.41 -9.11 72.72
N ASP A 636 38.82 -10.18 73.25
CA ASP A 636 39.41 -10.95 74.36
C ASP A 636 38.74 -12.34 74.49
N GLY A 637 39.54 -13.40 74.37
CA GLY A 637 39.38 -14.61 75.17
C GLY A 637 38.59 -15.80 74.61
N MET A 638 39.32 -16.88 74.31
CA MET A 638 38.85 -18.25 74.01
C MET A 638 37.71 -18.83 74.87
N LYS A 639 36.87 -19.70 74.27
CA LYS A 639 36.73 -21.16 74.59
C LYS A 639 35.69 -21.88 73.71
N GLY A 640 35.95 -23.15 73.42
CA GLY A 640 35.17 -24.07 72.56
C GLY A 640 33.90 -24.70 73.20
N PRO A 641 33.26 -25.70 72.53
CA PRO A 641 31.81 -25.80 72.28
C PRO A 641 31.04 -26.73 73.27
N PRO A 642 29.71 -26.94 73.08
CA PRO A 642 29.29 -28.23 72.51
C PRO A 642 28.02 -28.24 71.62
N SER A 643 27.89 -29.40 70.95
CA SER A 643 26.78 -29.92 70.14
C SER A 643 25.45 -30.08 70.89
N SER A 644 24.30 -29.87 70.21
CA SER A 644 23.12 -30.74 70.37
C SER A 644 22.16 -30.68 69.19
N THR A 645 21.73 -31.87 68.81
CA THR A 645 20.79 -32.30 67.77
C THR A 645 19.36 -32.24 68.32
N ILE A 646 18.36 -31.72 67.57
CA ILE A 646 16.95 -32.12 67.76
C ILE A 646 16.27 -32.31 66.39
N SER A 647 15.64 -33.48 66.25
CA SER A 647 14.96 -34.03 65.09
C SER A 647 13.43 -34.09 65.31
N MET A 648 12.69 -33.80 64.24
CA MET A 648 11.33 -34.21 63.80
C MET A 648 10.26 -34.74 64.79
N LYS A 649 9.00 -34.27 64.64
CA LYS A 649 7.83 -35.01 64.05
C LYS A 649 6.47 -34.24 64.22
N GLY A 650 5.63 -34.20 63.17
CA GLY A 650 4.30 -33.51 63.03
C GLY A 650 3.08 -34.32 63.55
N PRO A 651 1.87 -34.37 62.91
CA PRO A 651 1.17 -33.57 61.86
C PRO A 651 -0.35 -33.27 62.24
N PRO A 652 -1.38 -33.28 61.35
CA PRO A 652 -1.84 -32.29 60.34
C PRO A 652 -3.31 -31.79 60.51
N ALA A 653 -3.73 -30.70 59.84
CA ALA A 653 -5.14 -30.44 59.50
C ALA A 653 -5.29 -29.42 58.34
N GLN A 654 -6.38 -29.55 57.59
CA GLN A 654 -6.54 -29.24 56.17
C GLN A 654 -6.99 -27.80 55.83
N LEU A 655 -6.58 -27.34 54.65
CA LEU A 655 -7.16 -26.22 53.87
C LEU A 655 -8.51 -26.61 53.25
N PRO A 656 -9.42 -25.63 53.02
CA PRO A 656 -10.33 -25.65 51.88
C PRO A 656 -9.79 -24.82 50.71
N LEU A 657 -9.95 -25.43 49.54
CA LEU A 657 -9.66 -25.04 48.17
C LEU A 657 -10.01 -23.59 47.78
N LEU A 658 -9.03 -22.89 47.19
CA LEU A 658 -9.23 -21.93 46.11
C LEU A 658 -8.32 -22.31 44.92
N SER A 659 -8.92 -22.23 43.74
CA SER A 659 -8.47 -22.61 42.40
C SER A 659 -7.13 -21.98 41.93
N PRO A 660 -6.47 -22.52 40.87
CA PRO A 660 -5.05 -22.33 40.65
C PRO A 660 -4.75 -20.98 39.99
N PHE A 661 -4.40 -19.98 40.80
CA PHE A 661 -3.60 -18.86 40.32
C PHE A 661 -2.17 -19.35 40.05
N ARG A 662 -1.88 -19.44 38.75
CA ARG A 662 -0.57 -19.49 38.07
C ARG A 662 0.61 -19.14 39.00
N LYS A 663 1.30 -20.16 39.52
CA LYS A 663 2.64 -20.02 40.11
C LYS A 663 3.66 -19.77 38.98
N ASN A 664 3.74 -18.52 38.53
CA ASN A 664 4.96 -17.94 37.99
C ASN A 664 5.38 -16.84 38.96
N THR A 665 5.98 -17.20 40.09
CA THR A 665 6.74 -16.22 40.88
C THR A 665 7.95 -15.82 40.03
N PRO A 666 8.09 -14.56 39.61
CA PRO A 666 9.32 -14.14 38.94
C PRO A 666 10.49 -14.31 39.91
N LYS A 667 11.64 -14.77 39.40
CA LYS A 667 12.90 -14.73 40.14
C LYS A 667 13.10 -13.30 40.68
N PRO A 668 13.65 -13.10 41.89
CA PRO A 668 13.93 -11.76 42.39
C PRO A 668 14.89 -11.07 41.42
N GLN A 669 14.38 -10.08 40.68
CA GLN A 669 15.19 -9.28 39.77
C GLN A 669 16.20 -8.47 40.59
N THR A 670 17.43 -8.43 40.10
CA THR A 670 18.49 -7.67 40.74
C THR A 670 18.21 -6.17 40.53
N PHE A 671 18.52 -5.31 41.50
CA PHE A 671 18.31 -3.85 41.38
C PHE A 671 18.83 -3.24 40.06
N GLN A 672 19.94 -3.79 39.55
CA GLN A 672 20.56 -3.42 38.27
C GLN A 672 19.70 -3.81 37.05
N GLU A 673 19.06 -4.99 37.07
CA GLU A 673 18.20 -5.47 35.98
C GLU A 673 16.92 -4.62 35.87
N LEU A 674 16.41 -4.15 37.02
CA LEU A 674 15.29 -3.21 37.13
C LEU A 674 15.62 -1.83 36.53
N THR A 675 16.82 -1.32 36.76
CA THR A 675 17.25 -0.03 36.17
C THR A 675 17.43 -0.14 34.65
N ASP A 676 18.01 -1.24 34.17
CA ASP A 676 18.29 -1.42 32.74
C ASP A 676 17.00 -1.64 31.93
N THR A 677 16.05 -2.41 32.48
CA THR A 677 14.71 -2.55 31.88
C THR A 677 13.94 -1.24 31.87
N SER A 678 14.02 -0.45 32.95
CA SER A 678 13.36 0.85 33.02
C SER A 678 13.92 1.83 31.98
N LEU A 679 15.23 1.83 31.74
CA LEU A 679 15.85 2.69 30.72
C LEU A 679 15.42 2.29 29.29
N LYS A 680 15.39 0.98 28.98
CA LYS A 680 14.90 0.47 27.68
C LYS A 680 13.44 0.86 27.44
N LEU A 681 12.61 0.74 28.47
CA LEU A 681 11.19 1.12 28.44
C LEU A 681 11.01 2.63 28.24
N GLU A 682 11.79 3.48 28.93
CA GLU A 682 11.78 4.93 28.70
C GLU A 682 12.16 5.30 27.26
N HIS A 683 13.14 4.60 26.68
CA HIS A 683 13.52 4.81 25.30
C HIS A 683 12.40 4.44 24.33
N SER A 684 11.82 3.24 24.47
CA SER A 684 10.67 2.82 23.64
C SER A 684 9.49 3.79 23.77
N LYS A 685 9.17 4.21 25.00
CA LYS A 685 8.13 5.23 25.26
C LYS A 685 8.35 6.50 24.43
N ARG A 686 9.58 7.02 24.37
CA ARG A 686 9.90 8.22 23.57
C ARG A 686 9.66 7.99 22.07
N VAL A 687 10.08 6.84 21.54
CA VAL A 687 9.86 6.46 20.14
C VAL A 687 8.37 6.35 19.83
N LEU A 688 7.60 5.66 20.67
CA LEU A 688 6.15 5.48 20.51
C LEU A 688 5.39 6.81 20.63
N LYS A 689 5.80 7.70 21.52
CA LYS A 689 5.21 9.04 21.63
C LYS A 689 5.44 9.85 20.35
N THR A 690 6.68 9.84 19.86
CA THR A 690 7.04 10.49 18.58
C THR A 690 6.27 9.86 17.41
N ALA A 691 6.05 8.56 17.45
CA ALA A 691 5.24 7.84 16.46
C ALA A 691 3.77 8.27 16.49
N ASP A 692 3.14 8.38 17.66
CA ASP A 692 1.76 8.86 17.78
C ASP A 692 1.63 10.30 17.27
N ASP A 693 2.58 11.17 17.61
CA ASP A 693 2.63 12.56 17.15
C ASP A 693 2.81 12.63 15.63
N LEU A 694 3.72 11.82 15.07
CA LEU A 694 3.96 11.74 13.63
C LEU A 694 2.73 11.22 12.87
N ILE A 695 2.10 10.16 13.37
CA ILE A 695 0.89 9.60 12.76
C ILE A 695 -0.26 10.61 12.86
N GLY A 696 -0.46 11.25 14.01
CA GLY A 696 -1.47 12.30 14.16
C GLY A 696 -1.24 13.46 13.18
N TYR A 697 -0.02 13.99 13.11
CA TYR A 697 0.29 15.10 12.21
C TYR A 697 0.23 14.72 10.73
N GLN A 698 0.94 13.66 10.32
CA GLN A 698 1.03 13.30 8.90
C GLN A 698 -0.23 12.63 8.37
N GLU A 699 -0.91 11.81 9.17
CA GLU A 699 -1.98 10.94 8.69
C GLU A 699 -3.40 11.41 9.03
N GLU A 700 -3.54 12.27 10.04
CA GLU A 700 -4.83 12.84 10.41
C GLU A 700 -4.98 14.27 9.86
N ILE A 701 -3.90 15.06 9.93
CA ILE A 701 -3.91 16.48 9.57
C ILE A 701 -3.41 16.70 8.14
N HIS A 702 -2.21 16.24 7.79
CA HIS A 702 -1.54 16.64 6.54
C HIS A 702 -1.94 15.81 5.31
N MET A 703 -2.00 14.47 5.43
CA MET A 703 -2.33 13.52 4.36
C MET A 703 -3.32 12.45 4.86
N PRO A 704 -4.56 12.84 5.18
CA PRO A 704 -5.64 11.89 5.43
C PRO A 704 -5.91 10.99 4.21
N VAL A 705 -6.67 9.92 4.44
CA VAL A 705 -7.45 9.31 3.38
C VAL A 705 -8.46 10.35 2.90
N ASN A 706 -8.40 10.71 1.62
CA ASN A 706 -9.32 11.65 1.01
C ASN A 706 -10.33 10.92 0.12
N VAL A 707 -11.53 11.47 0.04
CA VAL A 707 -12.52 11.12 -0.97
C VAL A 707 -13.04 12.43 -1.52
N MET A 708 -13.01 12.60 -2.84
CA MET A 708 -13.42 13.85 -3.50
C MET A 708 -12.61 15.09 -3.05
N GLY A 709 -11.35 14.89 -2.64
CA GLY A 709 -10.49 15.96 -2.14
C GLY A 709 -10.79 16.40 -0.69
N VAL A 710 -11.67 15.69 0.02
CA VAL A 710 -12.03 15.97 1.41
C VAL A 710 -11.66 14.78 2.31
N HIS A 711 -11.29 15.05 3.56
CA HIS A 711 -10.95 14.04 4.56
C HIS A 711 -12.10 13.02 4.71
N ALA A 712 -11.81 11.73 4.48
CA ALA A 712 -12.77 10.63 4.57
C ALA A 712 -13.18 10.39 6.03
N THR A 713 -14.18 11.11 6.48
CA THR A 713 -14.73 11.04 7.84
C THR A 713 -16.19 10.59 7.79
N ASN A 714 -16.71 10.16 8.94
CA ASN A 714 -18.15 9.94 9.11
C ASN A 714 -18.97 11.20 8.76
N GLY A 715 -18.39 12.39 8.94
CA GLY A 715 -18.97 13.66 8.48
C GLY A 715 -19.14 13.72 6.96
N VAL A 716 -18.13 13.35 6.18
CA VAL A 716 -18.23 13.29 4.71
C VAL A 716 -19.26 12.25 4.27
N TYR A 717 -19.23 11.06 4.86
CA TYR A 717 -20.23 10.02 4.58
C TYR A 717 -21.67 10.52 4.81
N ASN A 718 -21.92 11.11 5.98
CA ASN A 718 -23.22 11.68 6.33
C ASN A 718 -23.59 12.87 5.44
N THR A 719 -22.63 13.69 5.03
CA THR A 719 -22.86 14.81 4.11
C THR A 719 -23.21 14.31 2.71
N THR A 720 -22.54 13.27 2.22
CA THR A 720 -22.87 12.61 0.94
C THR A 720 -24.30 12.08 0.97
N ILE A 721 -24.70 11.39 2.05
CA ILE A 721 -26.09 10.95 2.23
C ILE A 721 -27.03 12.15 2.29
N GLY A 722 -26.68 13.19 3.08
CA GLY A 722 -27.51 14.38 3.26
C GLY A 722 -27.80 15.12 1.97
N ILE A 723 -26.79 15.33 1.12
CA ILE A 723 -26.95 15.96 -0.21
C ILE A 723 -27.88 15.13 -1.09
N LEU A 724 -27.64 13.82 -1.18
CA LEU A 724 -28.43 12.93 -2.04
C LEU A 724 -29.88 12.78 -1.53
N LEU A 725 -30.07 12.69 -0.20
CA LEU A 725 -31.39 12.62 0.41
C LEU A 725 -32.15 13.94 0.25
N THR A 726 -31.49 15.10 0.43
CA THR A 726 -32.12 16.42 0.26
C THR A 726 -32.63 16.58 -1.17
N LEU A 727 -31.79 16.25 -2.16
CA LEU A 727 -32.22 16.29 -3.57
C LEU A 727 -33.34 15.28 -3.85
N ALA A 728 -33.40 14.15 -3.14
CA ALA A 728 -34.48 13.18 -3.29
C ALA A 728 -35.79 13.68 -2.71
N VAL A 729 -35.75 14.32 -1.53
CA VAL A 729 -36.92 14.97 -0.92
C VAL A 729 -37.44 16.08 -1.82
N LEU A 730 -36.57 16.94 -2.36
CA LEU A 730 -36.96 17.98 -3.30
C LEU A 730 -37.60 17.42 -4.58
N ALA A 731 -37.13 16.25 -5.05
CA ALA A 731 -37.72 15.59 -6.20
C ALA A 731 -39.13 15.06 -5.88
N VAL A 732 -39.31 14.46 -4.70
CA VAL A 732 -40.63 13.98 -4.24
C VAL A 732 -41.61 15.14 -4.05
N GLU A 733 -41.15 16.25 -3.47
CA GLU A 733 -41.95 17.47 -3.32
C GLU A 733 -42.36 18.03 -4.68
N GLY A 734 -41.40 18.21 -5.60
CA GLY A 734 -41.68 18.69 -6.96
C GLY A 734 -42.66 17.79 -7.71
N PHE A 735 -42.54 16.47 -7.57
CA PHE A 735 -43.50 15.52 -8.16
C PHE A 735 -44.90 15.68 -7.57
N SER A 736 -45.01 15.86 -6.24
CA SER A 736 -46.30 16.01 -5.56
C SER A 736 -46.96 17.36 -5.80
N SER A 737 -46.19 18.44 -5.97
CA SER A 737 -46.70 19.80 -6.15
C SER A 737 -46.85 20.20 -7.61
N GLY A 738 -46.17 19.51 -8.54
CA GLY A 738 -46.04 19.93 -9.94
C GLY A 738 -47.26 19.72 -10.83
N GLY A 739 -48.37 19.17 -10.33
CA GLY A 739 -49.59 18.94 -11.12
C GLY A 739 -49.39 18.01 -12.33
N LEU A 740 -48.39 17.11 -12.24
CA LEU A 740 -47.96 16.23 -13.31
C LEU A 740 -48.99 15.13 -13.60
N LYS A 741 -49.48 15.09 -14.84
CA LYS A 741 -50.28 13.98 -15.37
C LYS A 741 -49.62 13.41 -16.61
N TYR A 742 -49.73 12.11 -16.81
CA TYR A 742 -49.21 11.46 -18.01
C TYR A 742 -50.35 11.05 -18.92
N ASP A 743 -50.18 11.28 -20.22
CA ASP A 743 -51.11 10.78 -21.23
C ASP A 743 -50.99 9.25 -21.41
N ALA A 744 -51.86 8.67 -22.24
CA ALA A 744 -51.85 7.22 -22.51
C ALA A 744 -50.55 6.73 -23.18
N GLN A 745 -49.75 7.63 -23.75
CA GLN A 745 -48.45 7.35 -24.35
C GLN A 745 -47.28 7.62 -23.38
N GLY A 746 -47.57 8.01 -22.14
CA GLY A 746 -46.58 8.28 -21.09
C GLY A 746 -45.86 9.61 -21.21
N TRP A 747 -46.39 10.60 -21.95
CA TRP A 747 -45.85 11.96 -22.00
C TRP A 747 -46.48 12.87 -20.96
N ALA A 748 -45.66 13.72 -20.36
CA ALA A 748 -46.09 14.68 -19.34
C ALA A 748 -47.03 15.73 -19.94
N THR A 749 -48.15 15.94 -19.26
CA THR A 749 -49.13 16.99 -19.43
C THR A 749 -49.26 17.73 -18.10
N TYR A 750 -49.27 19.05 -18.16
CA TYR A 750 -49.42 19.90 -16.97
C TYR A 750 -50.83 20.46 -16.97
N GLU A 751 -51.53 20.36 -15.86
CA GLU A 751 -52.75 21.14 -15.68
C GLU A 751 -52.36 22.62 -15.72
N GLN A 752 -52.86 23.33 -16.73
CA GLN A 752 -52.79 24.79 -16.75
C GLN A 752 -53.62 25.28 -15.57
N PHE A 753 -52.95 25.84 -14.56
CA PHE A 753 -53.59 26.64 -13.53
C PHE A 753 -53.96 28.02 -14.07
#